data_AF-A0A5Y9KU82-F1
#
_entry.id   AF-A0A5Y9KU82-F1
#
_cell.length_a   1.000
_cell.length_b   1.000
_cell.length_c   1.000
_cell.angle_alpha   90.00
_cell.angle_beta   90.00
_cell.angle_gamma   90.00
#
_symmetry.space_group_name_H-M   'P 1'
#
loop_
_entity.id
_entity.type
_entity.pdbx_description
1 polymer ?
#
loop_
_entity_poly.entity_id
_entity_poly.type
_entity_poly.pdbx_seq_one_letter_code
_entity_poly.pdbx_strand_id
1 'polypeptide(L)'
;MMRSLWSGVSGLQAHQVAMDVEGNNISNVNTTGFKYSRADFGTMFSQTVKIATAPTDGRGGSNPLQIGLGVSVSSTTRIHSQGSVQTTDKNTDVAINGDGFFMVSDDGGLTRYLTRSGDFKLDAYGNFVNNAGFVVQGWNINWDDQTIDSSRTPQNIFIDPGMHIPAAKSTEVAIKANLNSGLNIGTSSRNLYALDSVHGWNTKTQRAEDENDTGTTQFYTTSKNSVEVTEKGVDAGSLFNAKGQGLNLRDGQGIWVSYADAKFTTDKANNANVFDPNSTIAQQNNVIFWGNKDIAVTLDINLNGIRIQNNNIRSLDEAIAYINTFTAPTDTRDGTGVKAVKKADGSGIEFVNDNADGTTDNMKNIDLTVNVGNSAGERNTINYNANTGVFSPQGGNLTTAQNDTDWIAGTAQVGQPQNVKVVTAHKYIYSSNPVTIPPMYNPDGGPNFVPNGNNRPTDPASANYWDAIQGSLKNTDARVFRTTEDLRELLQRDARYGVDYNGSGRIDNANPVFDANDINQAVKVVVTENGNFAISNANETSTIQANAGAGNAQVTTNPHAMSFNITAYSNKQGTVSTNDAFTTIFKSFDGPLVVGGQIKESEQLKLSAFSAGLEIYDSLGSKHTLEVQFVKQSTTQDGGNEWQMIIRVPEPAEINTTGEGPTNIIVGTARFNNDGSLANYTPKTINFSPNNGAAPNQQIKLSFGTSGSNDGLVSSNSASTLTGQATDGYTSGNLKPDAIRVDDKGNILGEFTNGKTFAVAKMAMASVANNSGLEEIGGNLFKVTANSGAIVVGEAGTGGRGEMKTSALEMSNVDLSRSLTELIIIQRGYQANSKTISTSDQMLQTLIQLKQ
;
A
#
# COMPACT_ATOMS: atom_id res chain seq x y z
N MET A 1 -11.94 -13.89 101.76
CA MET A 1 -13.10 -14.74 101.42
C MET A 1 -14.10 -14.01 100.54
N MET A 2 -14.73 -12.90 100.95
CA MET A 2 -15.58 -12.13 100.00
C MET A 2 -14.82 -11.59 98.77
N ARG A 3 -13.52 -11.26 98.90
CA ARG A 3 -12.70 -10.76 97.78
C ARG A 3 -12.42 -11.80 96.69
N SER A 4 -12.30 -13.09 97.04
CA SER A 4 -12.11 -14.16 96.04
C SER A 4 -13.40 -14.44 95.28
N LEU A 5 -14.56 -14.24 95.92
CA LEU A 5 -15.86 -14.33 95.25
C LEU A 5 -16.00 -13.24 94.16
N TRP A 6 -15.66 -11.98 94.47
CA TRP A 6 -15.70 -10.90 93.47
C TRP A 6 -14.70 -11.07 92.31
N SER A 7 -13.49 -11.56 92.61
CA SER A 7 -12.49 -11.90 91.58
C SER A 7 -12.93 -13.09 90.70
N GLY A 8 -13.62 -14.08 91.29
CA GLY A 8 -14.22 -15.19 90.55
C GLY A 8 -15.40 -14.78 89.67
N VAL A 9 -16.28 -13.90 90.17
CA VAL A 9 -17.41 -13.36 89.40
C VAL A 9 -16.93 -12.49 88.23
N SER A 10 -15.92 -11.65 88.43
CA SER A 10 -15.38 -10.81 87.35
C SER A 10 -14.74 -11.66 86.23
N GLY A 11 -14.00 -12.71 86.59
CA GLY A 11 -13.50 -13.68 85.62
C GLY A 11 -14.60 -14.47 84.88
N LEU A 12 -15.70 -14.79 85.55
CA LEU A 12 -16.84 -15.47 84.93
C LEU A 12 -17.55 -14.56 83.91
N GLN A 13 -17.79 -13.30 84.26
CA GLN A 13 -18.37 -12.30 83.36
C GLN A 13 -17.44 -12.00 82.17
N ALA A 14 -16.12 -11.89 82.38
CA ALA A 14 -15.16 -11.67 81.31
C ALA A 14 -15.16 -12.83 80.28
N HIS A 15 -15.22 -14.08 80.75
CA HIS A 15 -15.36 -15.24 79.86
C HIS A 15 -16.71 -15.27 79.14
N GLN A 16 -17.80 -14.80 79.75
CA GLN A 16 -19.08 -14.68 79.06
C GLN A 16 -18.99 -13.74 77.85
N VAL A 17 -18.40 -12.55 78.03
CA VAL A 17 -18.23 -11.59 76.93
C VAL A 17 -17.35 -12.17 75.81
N ALA A 18 -16.27 -12.87 76.17
CA ALA A 18 -15.45 -13.55 75.17
C ALA A 18 -16.22 -14.66 74.43
N MET A 19 -17.09 -15.39 75.13
CA MET A 19 -17.98 -16.39 74.53
C MET A 19 -18.96 -15.77 73.53
N ASP A 20 -19.50 -14.59 73.85
CA ASP A 20 -20.44 -13.88 72.98
C ASP A 20 -19.76 -13.41 71.67
N VAL A 21 -18.53 -12.87 71.78
CA VAL A 21 -17.73 -12.48 70.61
C VAL A 21 -17.39 -13.69 69.73
N GLU A 22 -16.96 -14.80 70.34
CA GLU A 22 -16.60 -16.00 69.59
C GLU A 22 -17.83 -16.69 68.99
N GLY A 23 -18.97 -16.68 69.69
CA GLY A 23 -20.25 -17.12 69.16
C GLY A 23 -20.68 -16.33 67.92
N ASN A 24 -20.44 -15.01 67.91
CA ASN A 24 -20.71 -14.16 66.75
C ASN A 24 -19.79 -14.46 65.56
N ASN A 25 -18.49 -14.73 65.82
CA ASN A 25 -17.54 -15.11 64.77
C ASN A 25 -17.98 -16.39 64.05
N ILE A 26 -18.34 -17.43 64.82
CA ILE A 26 -18.79 -18.72 64.27
C ILE A 26 -20.12 -18.56 63.51
N SER A 27 -21.04 -17.76 64.05
CA SER A 27 -22.36 -17.55 63.43
C SER A 27 -22.28 -16.92 62.04
N ASN A 28 -21.24 -16.11 61.77
CA ASN A 28 -21.08 -15.36 60.51
C ASN A 28 -19.95 -15.89 59.61
N VAL A 29 -19.54 -17.15 59.78
CA VAL A 29 -18.42 -17.76 59.03
C VAL A 29 -18.61 -17.74 57.50
N ASN A 30 -19.85 -17.81 57.01
CA ASN A 30 -20.16 -17.79 55.58
C ASN A 30 -20.58 -16.41 55.06
N THR A 31 -20.63 -15.40 55.93
CA THR A 31 -21.03 -14.05 55.54
C THR A 31 -19.89 -13.38 54.76
N THR A 32 -20.19 -12.86 53.57
CA THR A 32 -19.22 -12.19 52.70
C THR A 32 -18.64 -10.94 53.36
N GLY A 33 -17.33 -10.74 53.24
CA GLY A 33 -16.63 -9.59 53.80
C GLY A 33 -16.61 -9.50 55.33
N PHE A 34 -17.10 -10.51 56.07
CA PHE A 34 -17.08 -10.51 57.53
C PHE A 34 -15.64 -10.55 58.08
N LYS A 35 -15.40 -9.76 59.13
CA LYS A 35 -14.10 -9.67 59.82
C LYS A 35 -14.27 -10.05 61.29
N TYR A 36 -13.62 -11.14 61.68
CA TYR A 36 -13.73 -11.64 63.05
C TYR A 36 -13.15 -10.65 64.07
N SER A 37 -13.70 -10.69 65.28
CA SER A 37 -13.23 -9.90 66.42
C SER A 37 -12.76 -10.81 67.55
N ARG A 38 -11.87 -10.33 68.42
CA ARG A 38 -11.48 -11.06 69.64
C ARG A 38 -11.63 -10.19 70.87
N ALA A 39 -11.93 -10.80 72.00
CA ALA A 39 -11.94 -10.12 73.29
C ALA A 39 -10.54 -10.13 73.91
N ASP A 40 -10.05 -8.96 74.31
CA ASP A 40 -8.78 -8.81 75.02
C ASP A 40 -9.05 -8.56 76.51
N PHE A 41 -8.26 -9.19 77.39
CA PHE A 41 -8.44 -9.10 78.84
C PHE A 41 -7.39 -8.17 79.48
N GLY A 42 -7.77 -7.52 80.59
CA GLY A 42 -6.88 -6.72 81.42
C GLY A 42 -7.09 -7.02 82.90
N THR A 43 -6.02 -7.00 83.69
CA THR A 43 -6.12 -7.16 85.15
C THR A 43 -6.78 -5.92 85.76
N MET A 44 -7.62 -6.14 86.79
CA MET A 44 -8.12 -5.04 87.60
C MET A 44 -7.01 -4.50 88.51
N PHE A 45 -7.12 -3.25 88.95
CA PHE A 45 -6.14 -2.62 89.83
C PHE A 45 -5.92 -3.45 91.12
N SER A 46 -4.67 -3.80 91.42
CA SER A 46 -4.32 -4.59 92.59
C SER A 46 -4.28 -3.76 93.87
N GLN A 47 -4.76 -4.31 94.99
CA GLN A 47 -4.62 -3.66 96.29
C GLN A 47 -3.22 -3.91 96.87
N THR A 48 -2.47 -2.83 97.15
CA THR A 48 -1.17 -2.94 97.83
C THR A 48 -1.37 -2.91 99.35
N VAL A 49 -1.03 -4.01 100.02
CA VAL A 49 -1.17 -4.19 101.47
C VAL A 49 0.14 -3.81 102.19
N LYS A 50 1.29 -4.04 101.56
CA LYS A 50 2.60 -3.56 102.04
C LYS A 50 3.44 -3.04 100.88
N ILE A 51 4.13 -1.92 101.11
CA ILE A 51 5.06 -1.34 100.16
C ILE A 51 6.37 -2.13 100.22
N ALA A 52 7.10 -2.18 99.11
CA ALA A 52 8.44 -2.77 99.08
C ALA A 52 9.39 -1.97 99.99
N THR A 53 10.30 -2.65 100.69
CA THR A 53 11.31 -2.00 101.54
C THR A 53 12.72 -2.38 101.12
N ALA A 54 13.63 -1.41 101.14
CA ALA A 54 15.05 -1.65 100.92
C ALA A 54 15.68 -2.46 102.08
N PRO A 55 16.86 -3.09 101.90
CA PRO A 55 17.57 -3.80 102.96
C PRO A 55 18.02 -2.84 104.08
N THR A 56 17.97 -3.28 105.35
CA THR A 56 18.45 -2.53 106.53
C THR A 56 19.11 -3.47 107.54
N ASP A 57 19.84 -2.94 108.53
CA ASP A 57 20.58 -3.62 109.62
C ASP A 57 20.28 -5.12 109.81
N GLY A 58 21.02 -5.97 109.08
CA GLY A 58 20.99 -7.43 109.23
C GLY A 58 19.82 -8.18 108.58
N ARG A 59 18.93 -7.51 107.80
CA ARG A 59 17.87 -8.16 107.01
C ARG A 59 17.80 -7.64 105.57
N GLY A 60 17.54 -8.55 104.62
CA GLY A 60 17.36 -8.24 103.20
C GLY A 60 16.09 -7.42 102.92
N GLY A 61 16.04 -6.77 101.75
CA GLY A 61 14.85 -6.06 101.29
C GLY A 61 13.63 -6.98 101.12
N SER A 62 12.43 -6.42 101.24
CA SER A 62 11.17 -7.16 101.15
C SER A 62 10.33 -6.68 99.96
N ASN A 63 9.79 -7.64 99.20
CA ASN A 63 8.91 -7.37 98.06
C ASN A 63 7.58 -6.73 98.51
N PRO A 64 6.93 -5.94 97.63
CA PRO A 64 5.62 -5.38 97.93
C PRO A 64 4.59 -6.53 98.02
N LEU A 65 3.69 -6.44 98.99
CA LEU A 65 2.61 -7.42 99.15
C LEU A 65 1.36 -6.87 98.50
N GLN A 66 0.99 -7.42 97.34
CA GLN A 66 -0.14 -6.99 96.54
C GLN A 66 -1.13 -8.14 96.33
N ILE A 67 -2.41 -7.80 96.29
CA ILE A 67 -3.51 -8.74 96.03
C ILE A 67 -4.27 -8.26 94.79
N GLY A 68 -4.30 -9.09 93.74
CA GLY A 68 -5.10 -8.83 92.55
C GLY A 68 -6.60 -8.97 92.84
N LEU A 69 -7.42 -8.09 92.25
CA LEU A 69 -8.87 -8.03 92.49
C LEU A 69 -9.71 -8.64 91.36
N GLY A 70 -9.08 -9.28 90.38
CA GLY A 70 -9.73 -9.98 89.27
C GLY A 70 -9.32 -9.47 87.90
N VAL A 71 -10.18 -9.74 86.91
CA VAL A 71 -9.95 -9.46 85.49
C VAL A 71 -11.21 -8.81 84.89
N SER A 72 -11.03 -7.97 83.88
CA SER A 72 -12.11 -7.39 83.07
C SER A 72 -11.74 -7.44 81.59
N VAL A 73 -12.73 -7.27 80.71
CA VAL A 73 -12.47 -7.09 79.26
C VAL A 73 -11.92 -5.68 79.06
N SER A 74 -10.77 -5.56 78.38
CA SER A 74 -10.13 -4.27 78.10
C SER A 74 -10.67 -3.67 76.80
N SER A 75 -10.81 -4.48 75.75
CA SER A 75 -11.33 -4.07 74.45
C SER A 75 -11.71 -5.27 73.60
N THR A 76 -12.45 -5.03 72.52
CA THR A 76 -12.63 -5.98 71.43
C THR A 76 -11.93 -5.47 70.19
N THR A 77 -11.04 -6.28 69.61
CA THR A 77 -10.24 -5.89 68.44
C THR A 77 -10.71 -6.65 67.19
N ARG A 78 -11.06 -5.91 66.12
CA ARG A 78 -11.39 -6.47 64.81
C ARG A 78 -10.14 -6.70 63.99
N ILE A 79 -10.04 -7.88 63.37
CA ILE A 79 -8.90 -8.26 62.54
C ILE A 79 -9.26 -8.20 61.06
N HIS A 80 -8.57 -7.35 60.31
CA HIS A 80 -8.81 -7.09 58.88
C HIS A 80 -7.93 -7.92 57.93
N SER A 81 -7.51 -9.12 58.34
CA SER A 81 -6.84 -10.03 57.40
C SER A 81 -7.76 -10.34 56.21
N GLN A 82 -7.17 -10.51 55.02
CA GLN A 82 -7.90 -10.79 53.80
C GLN A 82 -8.61 -12.16 53.90
N GLY A 83 -9.87 -12.22 53.47
CA GLY A 83 -10.63 -13.47 53.38
C GLY A 83 -10.27 -14.28 52.13
N SER A 84 -10.74 -15.53 52.06
CA SER A 84 -10.64 -16.31 50.81
C SER A 84 -11.58 -15.73 49.75
N VAL A 85 -11.16 -15.73 48.48
CA VAL A 85 -11.98 -15.22 47.37
C VAL A 85 -12.56 -16.39 46.59
N GLN A 86 -13.88 -16.38 46.37
CA GLN A 86 -14.58 -17.39 45.57
C GLN A 86 -15.16 -16.75 44.32
N THR A 87 -15.04 -17.42 43.18
CA THR A 87 -15.61 -16.97 41.91
C THR A 87 -17.12 -17.20 41.90
N THR A 88 -17.87 -16.29 41.29
CA THR A 88 -19.32 -16.38 41.08
C THR A 88 -19.65 -16.29 39.60
N ASP A 89 -20.87 -16.67 39.21
CA ASP A 89 -21.34 -16.55 37.83
C ASP A 89 -21.86 -15.13 37.48
N LYS A 90 -21.84 -14.21 38.45
CA LYS A 90 -22.42 -12.87 38.32
C LYS A 90 -21.33 -11.83 38.12
N ASN A 91 -21.33 -11.23 36.92
CA ASN A 91 -20.30 -10.28 36.47
C ASN A 91 -20.23 -8.96 37.25
N THR A 92 -21.25 -8.64 38.03
CA THR A 92 -21.31 -7.44 38.87
C THR A 92 -20.86 -7.69 40.31
N ASP A 93 -20.59 -8.94 40.67
CA ASP A 93 -20.00 -9.27 41.97
C ASP A 93 -18.50 -9.01 41.92
N VAL A 94 -18.01 -8.20 42.86
CA VAL A 94 -16.60 -7.80 42.92
C VAL A 94 -16.03 -7.98 44.32
N ALA A 95 -14.79 -8.43 44.39
CA ALA A 95 -14.03 -8.53 45.62
C ALA A 95 -12.83 -7.59 45.58
N ILE A 96 -12.52 -6.92 46.69
CA ILE A 96 -11.29 -6.13 46.79
C ILE A 96 -10.14 -7.07 47.15
N ASN A 97 -9.09 -7.09 46.33
CA ASN A 97 -7.86 -7.81 46.60
C ASN A 97 -6.80 -6.86 47.16
N GLY A 98 -6.75 -6.74 48.49
CA GLY A 98 -5.84 -5.84 49.19
C GLY A 98 -6.57 -4.96 50.20
N ASP A 99 -6.04 -3.76 50.46
CA ASP A 99 -6.63 -2.81 51.41
C ASP A 99 -7.63 -1.86 50.74
N GLY A 100 -8.59 -1.35 51.52
CA GLY A 100 -9.67 -0.47 51.06
C GLY A 100 -11.06 -1.07 51.24
N PHE A 101 -12.08 -0.27 50.95
CA PHE A 101 -13.49 -0.60 51.10
C PHE A 101 -14.31 0.01 49.95
N PHE A 102 -15.44 -0.61 49.65
CA PHE A 102 -16.49 0.02 48.84
C PHE A 102 -17.22 1.07 49.67
N MET A 103 -17.63 2.15 49.02
CA MET A 103 -18.48 3.17 49.64
C MET A 103 -19.91 3.02 49.17
N VAL A 104 -20.85 3.05 50.10
CA VAL A 104 -22.29 3.05 49.84
C VAL A 104 -22.97 4.15 50.64
N SER A 105 -24.08 4.68 50.14
CA SER A 105 -24.90 5.68 50.85
C SER A 105 -26.38 5.47 50.59
N ASP A 106 -27.23 5.97 51.47
CA ASP A 106 -28.69 6.03 51.31
C ASP A 106 -29.19 7.40 50.83
N ASP A 107 -28.38 8.45 51.01
CA ASP A 107 -28.78 9.85 50.90
C ASP A 107 -28.00 10.64 49.82
N GLY A 108 -27.42 9.95 48.83
CA GLY A 108 -26.68 10.59 47.75
C GLY A 108 -25.25 11.01 48.14
N GLY A 109 -24.70 10.39 49.19
CA GLY A 109 -23.29 10.49 49.55
C GLY A 109 -22.97 11.45 50.69
N LEU A 110 -23.99 11.97 51.39
CA LEU A 110 -23.85 12.78 52.61
C LEU A 110 -23.43 11.90 53.79
N THR A 111 -24.09 10.75 53.96
CA THR A 111 -23.68 9.72 54.90
C THR A 111 -23.09 8.53 54.15
N ARG A 112 -21.81 8.28 54.39
CA ARG A 112 -21.05 7.24 53.69
C ARG A 112 -20.79 6.09 54.64
N TYR A 113 -21.17 4.90 54.19
CA TYR A 113 -20.86 3.64 54.83
C TYR A 113 -19.82 2.88 54.02
N LEU A 114 -18.97 2.13 54.70
CA LEU A 114 -17.89 1.36 54.09
C LEU A 114 -18.25 -0.12 54.17
N THR A 115 -17.96 -0.89 53.12
CA THR A 115 -18.18 -2.34 53.13
C THR A 115 -17.10 -3.09 52.36
N ARG A 116 -16.88 -4.36 52.74
CA ARG A 116 -16.09 -5.33 51.98
C ARG A 116 -16.95 -6.27 51.14
N SER A 117 -18.26 -6.31 51.39
CA SER A 117 -19.18 -7.11 50.56
C SER A 117 -19.42 -6.40 49.24
N GLY A 118 -19.19 -7.10 48.13
CA GLY A 118 -19.36 -6.54 46.78
C GLY A 118 -20.42 -7.26 45.95
N ASP A 119 -21.50 -7.68 46.61
CA ASP A 119 -22.68 -8.31 46.04
C ASP A 119 -23.60 -7.27 45.36
N PHE A 120 -23.09 -6.58 44.34
CA PHE A 120 -23.77 -5.46 43.69
C PHE A 120 -24.65 -5.89 42.52
N LYS A 121 -25.77 -5.20 42.31
CA LYS A 121 -26.72 -5.43 41.22
C LYS A 121 -27.37 -4.13 40.80
N LEU A 122 -27.92 -4.09 39.59
CA LEU A 122 -28.76 -2.97 39.16
C LEU A 122 -30.18 -3.18 39.66
N ASP A 123 -30.80 -2.09 40.11
CA ASP A 123 -32.24 -2.05 40.34
C ASP A 123 -33.00 -1.70 39.04
N ALA A 124 -34.34 -1.70 39.11
CA ALA A 124 -35.19 -1.38 37.96
C ALA A 124 -35.09 0.10 37.52
N TYR A 125 -34.53 0.98 38.36
CA TYR A 125 -34.38 2.40 38.09
C TYR A 125 -32.98 2.77 37.57
N GLY A 126 -32.03 1.84 37.59
CA GLY A 126 -30.65 2.02 37.15
C GLY A 126 -29.65 2.34 38.25
N ASN A 127 -30.03 2.33 39.53
CA ASN A 127 -29.07 2.49 40.61
C ASN A 127 -28.26 1.20 40.80
N PHE A 128 -26.95 1.35 40.98
CA PHE A 128 -26.07 0.23 41.31
C PHE A 128 -26.06 0.02 42.82
N VAL A 129 -26.79 -0.99 43.29
CA VAL A 129 -27.12 -1.20 44.71
C VAL A 129 -26.52 -2.48 45.26
N ASN A 130 -26.29 -2.51 46.57
CA ASN A 130 -26.03 -3.74 47.31
C ASN A 130 -27.34 -4.42 47.73
N ASN A 131 -27.26 -5.60 48.37
CA ASN A 131 -28.46 -6.33 48.83
C ASN A 131 -29.31 -5.59 49.88
N ALA A 132 -28.73 -4.63 50.60
CA ALA A 132 -29.43 -3.83 51.61
C ALA A 132 -30.10 -2.56 51.02
N GLY A 133 -29.96 -2.32 49.71
CA GLY A 133 -30.58 -1.18 49.03
C GLY A 133 -29.77 0.12 49.07
N PHE A 134 -28.54 0.10 49.60
CA PHE A 134 -27.64 1.25 49.54
C PHE A 134 -27.01 1.35 48.15
N VAL A 135 -26.89 2.58 47.64
CA VAL A 135 -26.31 2.84 46.32
C VAL A 135 -24.80 3.00 46.44
N VAL A 136 -24.06 2.28 45.60
CA VAL A 136 -22.61 2.37 45.51
C VAL A 136 -22.18 3.74 45.01
N GLN A 137 -21.15 4.29 45.64
CA GLN A 137 -20.59 5.58 45.27
C GLN A 137 -19.49 5.43 44.21
N GLY A 138 -19.49 6.33 43.25
CA GLY A 138 -18.55 6.34 42.14
C GLY A 138 -18.72 7.57 41.26
N TRP A 139 -18.29 7.45 40.01
CA TRP A 139 -18.41 8.49 39.00
C TRP A 139 -19.14 7.93 37.78
N ASN A 140 -20.10 8.69 37.24
CA ASN A 140 -20.80 8.31 36.02
C ASN A 140 -20.07 8.91 34.81
N ILE A 141 -20.24 8.30 33.63
CA ILE A 141 -19.74 8.85 32.37
C ILE A 141 -20.42 10.18 32.03
N ASN A 142 -19.65 11.10 31.44
CA ASN A 142 -20.20 12.24 30.73
C ASN A 142 -20.37 11.88 29.24
N TRP A 143 -21.58 11.95 28.71
CA TRP A 143 -21.86 11.55 27.33
C TRP A 143 -21.35 12.53 26.28
N ASP A 144 -21.08 13.78 26.65
CA ASP A 144 -20.56 14.79 25.73
C ASP A 144 -19.10 14.51 25.31
N ASP A 145 -18.29 14.01 26.24
CA ASP A 145 -16.87 13.68 26.02
C ASP A 145 -16.58 12.17 26.06
N GLN A 146 -17.56 11.34 26.43
CA GLN A 146 -17.44 9.89 26.62
C GLN A 146 -16.34 9.49 27.62
N THR A 147 -16.07 10.35 28.61
CA THR A 147 -15.06 10.11 29.64
C THR A 147 -15.65 10.09 31.05
N ILE A 148 -14.89 9.51 31.98
CA ILE A 148 -15.22 9.49 33.40
C ILE A 148 -14.23 10.39 34.14
N ASP A 149 -14.72 11.43 34.79
CA ASP A 149 -13.92 12.34 35.61
C ASP A 149 -13.87 11.86 37.07
N SER A 150 -12.81 11.12 37.40
CA SER A 150 -12.57 10.59 38.74
C SER A 150 -11.93 11.59 39.72
N SER A 151 -11.61 12.81 39.27
CA SER A 151 -11.06 13.86 40.13
C SER A 151 -12.12 14.53 41.01
N ARG A 152 -13.39 14.41 40.63
CA ARG A 152 -14.54 14.99 41.34
C ARG A 152 -14.91 14.15 42.57
N THR A 153 -15.78 14.69 43.41
CA THR A 153 -16.36 13.92 44.52
C THR A 153 -17.26 12.80 43.99
N PRO A 154 -17.21 11.58 44.55
CA PRO A 154 -18.11 10.50 44.16
C PRO A 154 -19.58 10.85 44.41
N GLN A 155 -20.44 10.33 43.54
CA GLN A 155 -21.90 10.39 43.58
C GLN A 155 -22.49 8.99 43.47
N ASN A 156 -23.82 8.87 43.52
CA ASN A 156 -24.51 7.61 43.26
C ASN A 156 -24.23 7.11 41.84
N ILE A 157 -23.82 5.84 41.72
CA ILE A 157 -23.70 5.19 40.42
C ILE A 157 -25.10 4.97 39.85
N PHE A 158 -25.32 5.55 38.67
CA PHE A 158 -26.59 5.49 37.96
C PHE A 158 -26.34 5.06 36.51
N ILE A 159 -26.91 3.93 36.13
CA ILE A 159 -26.83 3.31 34.81
C ILE A 159 -28.26 3.00 34.39
N ASP A 160 -28.85 3.90 33.60
CA ASP A 160 -30.21 3.72 33.09
C ASP A 160 -30.32 2.43 32.26
N PRO A 161 -31.19 1.46 32.61
CA PRO A 161 -31.39 0.25 31.82
C PRO A 161 -31.90 0.54 30.40
N GLY A 162 -32.60 1.66 30.22
CA GLY A 162 -33.09 2.18 28.94
C GLY A 162 -32.12 3.12 28.24
N MET A 163 -30.86 3.19 28.68
CA MET A 163 -29.89 4.13 28.15
C MET A 163 -29.75 4.00 26.63
N HIS A 164 -30.02 5.13 25.97
CA HIS A 164 -29.92 5.31 24.54
C HIS A 164 -28.72 6.20 24.23
N ILE A 165 -27.83 5.72 23.36
CA ILE A 165 -26.74 6.52 22.81
C ILE A 165 -27.12 7.00 21.41
N PRO A 166 -27.04 8.32 21.15
CA PRO A 166 -27.27 8.84 19.82
C PRO A 166 -26.22 8.31 18.85
N ALA A 167 -26.52 8.35 17.56
CA ALA A 167 -25.52 8.06 16.55
C ALA A 167 -24.34 9.05 16.63
N ALA A 168 -23.13 8.53 16.44
CA ALA A 168 -21.94 9.35 16.30
C ALA A 168 -21.49 9.35 14.85
N LYS A 169 -21.36 10.54 14.27
CA LYS A 169 -20.77 10.71 12.94
C LYS A 169 -19.30 10.29 12.95
N SER A 170 -18.84 9.62 11.90
CA SER A 170 -17.41 9.32 11.75
C SER A 170 -16.60 10.59 11.55
N THR A 171 -15.57 10.81 12.37
CA THR A 171 -14.59 11.89 12.16
C THR A 171 -13.25 11.34 11.67
N GLU A 172 -13.01 10.04 11.84
CA GLU A 172 -11.80 9.37 11.41
C GLU A 172 -12.08 7.97 10.85
N VAL A 173 -11.33 7.60 9.81
CA VAL A 173 -11.32 6.25 9.26
C VAL A 173 -9.88 5.78 9.12
N ALA A 174 -9.59 4.58 9.64
CA ALA A 174 -8.29 3.95 9.59
C ALA A 174 -8.34 2.68 8.76
N ILE A 175 -7.28 2.44 7.97
CA ILE A 175 -7.08 1.22 7.19
C ILE A 175 -5.72 0.63 7.51
N LYS A 176 -5.66 -0.70 7.56
CA LYS A 176 -4.40 -1.45 7.52
C LYS A 176 -4.48 -2.43 6.36
N ALA A 177 -3.62 -2.25 5.37
CA ALA A 177 -3.59 -3.09 4.18
C ALA A 177 -2.17 -3.22 3.64
N ASN A 178 -1.92 -4.35 2.98
CA ASN A 178 -0.72 -4.55 2.18
C ASN A 178 -1.04 -4.26 0.71
N LEU A 179 -0.13 -3.56 0.02
CA LEU A 179 -0.15 -3.34 -1.43
C LEU A 179 1.03 -4.08 -2.07
N ASN A 180 0.75 -4.91 -3.06
CA ASN A 180 1.76 -5.72 -3.73
C ASN A 180 2.60 -4.87 -4.69
N SER A 181 3.87 -4.65 -4.34
CA SER A 181 4.87 -4.01 -5.21
C SER A 181 5.74 -5.01 -5.99
N GLY A 182 5.49 -6.30 -5.83
CA GLY A 182 6.19 -7.39 -6.47
C GLY A 182 5.88 -7.57 -7.95
N LEU A 183 6.47 -8.61 -8.54
CA LEU A 183 6.33 -8.95 -9.96
C LEU A 183 5.21 -9.96 -10.26
N ASN A 184 4.44 -10.38 -9.25
CA ASN A 184 3.32 -11.30 -9.44
C ASN A 184 2.10 -10.82 -8.66
N ILE A 185 1.07 -10.37 -9.39
CA ILE A 185 -0.15 -9.78 -8.82
C ILE A 185 -1.38 -10.70 -8.95
N GLY A 186 -1.22 -11.87 -9.58
CA GLY A 186 -2.34 -12.77 -9.89
C GLY A 186 -3.42 -12.03 -10.69
N THR A 187 -4.65 -12.03 -10.18
CA THR A 187 -5.79 -11.33 -10.81
C THR A 187 -6.02 -9.92 -10.26
N SER A 188 -5.26 -9.47 -9.25
CA SER A 188 -5.40 -8.16 -8.60
C SER A 188 -4.84 -7.05 -9.50
N SER A 189 -5.56 -6.77 -10.58
CA SER A 189 -5.10 -5.95 -11.69
C SER A 189 -6.22 -5.10 -12.26
N ARG A 190 -5.84 -4.04 -12.96
CA ARG A 190 -6.73 -3.29 -13.85
C ARG A 190 -6.12 -3.19 -15.25
N ASN A 191 -6.94 -2.87 -16.24
CA ASN A 191 -6.44 -2.55 -17.57
C ASN A 191 -5.62 -1.25 -17.54
N LEU A 192 -4.64 -1.16 -18.45
CA LEU A 192 -3.94 0.09 -18.75
C LEU A 192 -4.95 1.18 -19.18
N TYR A 193 -4.65 2.44 -18.87
CA TYR A 193 -5.50 3.56 -19.26
C TYR A 193 -5.56 3.73 -20.78
N ALA A 194 -6.72 4.11 -21.27
CA ALA A 194 -6.89 4.45 -22.69
C ALA A 194 -6.12 5.73 -23.02
N LEU A 195 -5.55 5.76 -24.22
CA LEU A 195 -4.84 6.90 -24.79
C LEU A 195 -5.35 7.09 -26.20
N ASP A 196 -5.66 8.33 -26.57
CA ASP A 196 -6.03 8.65 -27.94
C ASP A 196 -4.81 8.74 -28.87
N SER A 197 -4.99 9.24 -30.10
CA SER A 197 -3.93 9.28 -31.11
C SER A 197 -3.08 10.57 -31.08
N VAL A 198 -3.39 11.53 -30.22
CA VAL A 198 -2.81 12.88 -30.23
C VAL A 198 -2.16 13.19 -28.89
N HIS A 199 -0.84 13.38 -28.91
CA HIS A 199 -0.10 13.74 -27.71
C HIS A 199 -0.47 15.14 -27.17
N GLY A 200 -0.70 15.24 -25.87
CA GLY A 200 -1.00 16.48 -25.14
C GLY A 200 -2.39 17.05 -25.40
N TRP A 201 -3.34 16.24 -25.86
CA TRP A 201 -4.64 16.72 -26.32
C TRP A 201 -5.74 15.68 -26.19
N ASN A 202 -6.74 15.94 -25.34
CA ASN A 202 -7.92 15.08 -25.29
C ASN A 202 -8.90 15.41 -26.42
N THR A 203 -9.05 14.48 -27.37
CA THR A 203 -9.94 14.61 -28.53
C THR A 203 -11.44 14.70 -28.19
N LYS A 204 -11.87 14.24 -27.00
CA LYS A 204 -13.26 14.31 -26.53
C LYS A 204 -13.62 15.66 -25.94
N THR A 205 -12.74 16.23 -25.10
CA THR A 205 -12.96 17.54 -24.47
C THR A 205 -12.48 18.70 -25.34
N GLN A 206 -11.64 18.42 -26.34
CA GLN A 206 -10.98 19.40 -27.20
C GLN A 206 -10.14 20.40 -26.40
N ARG A 207 -9.40 19.90 -25.41
CA ARG A 207 -8.52 20.70 -24.55
C ARG A 207 -7.11 20.12 -24.56
N ALA A 208 -6.14 21.04 -24.46
CA ALA A 208 -4.74 20.70 -24.29
C ALA A 208 -4.52 20.30 -22.84
N GLU A 209 -4.18 19.03 -22.63
CA GLU A 209 -3.93 18.44 -21.32
C GLU A 209 -2.81 17.40 -21.49
N ASP A 210 -1.76 17.47 -20.68
CA ASP A 210 -0.61 16.57 -20.78
C ASP A 210 -0.91 15.24 -20.09
N GLU A 211 -0.90 14.13 -20.84
CA GLU A 211 -1.22 12.80 -20.33
C GLU A 211 -0.18 12.28 -19.34
N ASN A 212 1.05 12.81 -19.39
CA ASN A 212 2.14 12.43 -18.50
C ASN A 212 2.12 13.19 -17.17
N ASP A 213 1.24 14.19 -17.02
CA ASP A 213 1.08 14.91 -15.76
C ASP A 213 0.41 14.01 -14.70
N THR A 214 1.10 13.83 -13.59
CA THR A 214 0.58 13.03 -12.46
C THR A 214 -0.41 13.82 -11.62
N GLY A 215 -0.42 15.15 -11.70
CA GLY A 215 -1.30 16.05 -10.94
C GLY A 215 -2.70 16.18 -11.53
N THR A 216 -2.84 16.05 -12.85
CA THR A 216 -4.13 16.05 -13.54
C THR A 216 -4.61 14.62 -13.81
N THR A 217 -5.92 14.40 -13.67
CA THR A 217 -6.54 13.11 -13.95
C THR A 217 -7.91 13.36 -14.55
N GLN A 218 -8.08 12.90 -15.78
CA GLN A 218 -9.29 13.10 -16.54
C GLN A 218 -10.22 11.90 -16.42
N PHE A 219 -11.52 12.17 -16.56
CA PHE A 219 -12.56 11.17 -16.45
C PHE A 219 -13.46 11.18 -17.68
N TYR A 220 -13.96 10.00 -18.02
CA TYR A 220 -15.00 9.85 -19.03
C TYR A 220 -16.07 8.87 -18.55
N THR A 221 -17.26 8.98 -19.11
CA THR A 221 -18.33 8.02 -18.88
C THR A 221 -18.22 6.88 -19.88
N THR A 222 -18.02 5.67 -19.38
CA THR A 222 -17.92 4.44 -20.19
C THR A 222 -19.27 4.06 -20.79
N SER A 223 -19.27 3.12 -21.74
CA SER A 223 -20.48 2.52 -22.32
C SER A 223 -21.43 1.87 -21.29
N LYS A 224 -20.92 1.57 -20.09
CA LYS A 224 -21.67 0.97 -18.97
C LYS A 224 -22.11 1.98 -17.92
N ASN A 225 -22.04 3.28 -18.20
CA ASN A 225 -22.37 4.35 -17.26
C ASN A 225 -21.52 4.34 -15.98
N SER A 226 -20.27 3.83 -16.06
CA SER A 226 -19.25 4.00 -15.01
C SER A 226 -18.31 5.14 -15.40
N VAL A 227 -17.89 5.94 -14.43
CA VAL A 227 -16.90 7.01 -14.62
C VAL A 227 -15.49 6.47 -14.41
N GLU A 228 -14.68 6.42 -15.45
CA GLU A 228 -13.33 5.85 -15.42
C GLU A 228 -12.26 6.86 -15.83
N VAL A 229 -11.02 6.57 -15.44
CA VAL A 229 -9.84 7.38 -15.81
C VAL A 229 -9.45 7.10 -17.26
N THR A 230 -9.08 8.15 -17.99
CA THR A 230 -8.56 8.11 -19.37
C THR A 230 -7.39 9.08 -19.52
N GLU A 231 -6.69 9.03 -20.67
CA GLU A 231 -5.63 9.97 -21.04
C GLU A 231 -4.55 10.10 -19.97
N LYS A 232 -4.03 8.94 -19.53
CA LYS A 232 -2.99 8.90 -18.50
C LYS A 232 -1.82 8.00 -18.90
N GLY A 233 -0.67 8.63 -19.14
CA GLY A 233 0.61 7.95 -19.36
C GLY A 233 1.08 7.25 -18.09
N VAL A 234 1.47 5.98 -18.22
CA VAL A 234 1.98 5.17 -17.10
C VAL A 234 3.43 4.82 -17.35
N ASP A 235 4.23 4.77 -16.30
CA ASP A 235 5.61 4.30 -16.39
C ASP A 235 5.65 2.86 -16.90
N ALA A 236 6.32 2.64 -18.04
CA ALA A 236 6.42 1.33 -18.68
C ALA A 236 7.09 0.28 -17.78
N GLY A 237 7.89 0.70 -16.79
CA GLY A 237 8.48 -0.17 -15.78
C GLY A 237 7.45 -0.80 -14.81
N SER A 238 6.24 -0.24 -14.73
CA SER A 238 5.16 -0.72 -13.83
C SER A 238 4.12 -1.61 -14.53
N LEU A 239 4.39 -2.01 -15.78
CA LEU A 239 3.47 -2.82 -16.59
C LEU A 239 3.51 -4.31 -16.23
N PHE A 240 2.33 -4.93 -16.32
CA PHE A 240 2.11 -6.36 -16.17
C PHE A 240 1.43 -6.93 -17.42
N ASN A 241 1.70 -8.19 -17.72
CA ASN A 241 0.97 -8.91 -18.77
C ASN A 241 -0.42 -9.37 -18.28
N ALA A 242 -1.20 -9.98 -19.17
CA ALA A 242 -2.52 -10.53 -18.85
C ALA A 242 -2.54 -11.56 -17.70
N LYS A 243 -1.42 -12.25 -17.44
CA LYS A 243 -1.25 -13.25 -16.36
C LYS A 243 -0.90 -12.62 -15.01
N GLY A 244 -0.73 -11.29 -14.96
CA GLY A 244 -0.31 -10.60 -13.75
C GLY A 244 1.18 -10.78 -13.44
N GLN A 245 2.00 -11.11 -14.44
CA GLN A 245 3.46 -11.15 -14.32
C GLN A 245 4.04 -9.80 -14.77
N GLY A 246 4.90 -9.21 -13.95
CA GLY A 246 5.54 -7.94 -14.25
C GLY A 246 6.48 -8.08 -15.45
N LEU A 247 6.44 -7.13 -16.37
CA LEU A 247 7.34 -7.12 -17.54
C LEU A 247 8.79 -6.85 -17.14
N ASN A 248 9.01 -6.27 -15.95
CA ASN A 248 10.32 -6.02 -15.35
C ASN A 248 11.28 -5.30 -16.32
N LEU A 249 10.78 -4.31 -17.03
CA LEU A 249 11.55 -3.50 -17.97
C LEU A 249 12.57 -2.65 -17.19
N ARG A 250 13.83 -2.69 -17.63
CA ARG A 250 14.96 -1.99 -16.99
C ARG A 250 15.62 -1.02 -17.97
N ASP A 251 16.33 -0.05 -17.41
CA ASP A 251 17.03 0.98 -18.19
C ASP A 251 17.92 0.39 -19.28
N GLY A 252 17.81 0.96 -20.47
CA GLY A 252 18.58 0.53 -21.64
C GLY A 252 17.97 -0.66 -22.40
N GLN A 253 17.00 -1.37 -21.82
CA GLN A 253 16.24 -2.39 -22.55
C GLN A 253 15.25 -1.74 -23.52
N GLY A 254 14.84 -2.50 -24.53
CA GLY A 254 14.01 -1.96 -25.60
C GLY A 254 13.61 -2.99 -26.64
N ILE A 255 13.01 -2.49 -27.71
CA ILE A 255 12.58 -3.27 -28.87
C ILE A 255 13.03 -2.61 -30.17
N TRP A 256 13.23 -3.44 -31.18
CA TRP A 256 13.26 -3.03 -32.57
C TRP A 256 11.87 -3.18 -33.16
N VAL A 257 11.41 -2.16 -33.87
CA VAL A 257 10.16 -2.20 -34.63
C VAL A 257 10.48 -1.84 -36.07
N SER A 258 10.26 -2.79 -36.96
CA SER A 258 10.25 -2.57 -38.40
C SER A 258 8.83 -2.37 -38.87
N TYR A 259 8.61 -1.37 -39.73
CA TYR A 259 7.31 -1.02 -40.30
C TYR A 259 7.15 -1.53 -41.73
N ALA A 260 8.26 -1.83 -42.39
CA ALA A 260 8.34 -2.41 -43.72
C ALA A 260 9.69 -3.12 -43.89
N ASP A 261 9.75 -4.10 -44.78
CA ASP A 261 11.01 -4.73 -45.16
C ASP A 261 11.91 -3.69 -45.84
N ALA A 262 13.18 -3.60 -45.42
CA ALA A 262 14.12 -2.71 -46.07
C ALA A 262 14.47 -3.28 -47.46
N LYS A 263 14.27 -2.49 -48.51
CA LYS A 263 14.57 -2.88 -49.89
C LYS A 263 15.45 -1.83 -50.55
N PHE A 264 16.52 -2.28 -51.20
CA PHE A 264 17.34 -1.46 -52.09
C PHE A 264 17.61 -2.23 -53.37
N THR A 265 17.49 -1.58 -54.53
CA THR A 265 17.77 -2.20 -55.83
C THR A 265 18.91 -1.46 -56.50
N THR A 266 19.94 -2.18 -56.96
CA THR A 266 21.03 -1.55 -57.70
C THR A 266 20.50 -0.87 -58.95
N ASP A 267 20.94 0.37 -59.16
CA ASP A 267 20.49 1.18 -60.27
C ASP A 267 21.03 0.65 -61.61
N LYS A 268 20.25 0.86 -62.66
CA LYS A 268 20.69 0.66 -64.03
C LYS A 268 20.61 2.02 -64.71
N ALA A 269 21.77 2.66 -64.88
CA ALA A 269 21.83 3.93 -65.59
C ALA A 269 21.09 3.84 -66.95
N ASN A 270 20.32 4.88 -67.28
CA ASN A 270 19.59 4.96 -68.55
C ASN A 270 20.56 4.71 -69.73
N ASN A 271 20.27 3.70 -70.56
CA ASN A 271 21.07 3.20 -71.69
C ASN A 271 22.27 2.29 -71.37
N ALA A 272 22.44 1.81 -70.13
CA ALA A 272 23.42 0.76 -69.84
C ALA A 272 22.90 -0.61 -70.33
N ASN A 273 23.68 -1.31 -71.15
CA ASN A 273 23.37 -2.67 -71.58
C ASN A 273 23.97 -3.68 -70.59
N VAL A 274 23.31 -4.82 -70.41
CA VAL A 274 23.88 -5.94 -69.63
C VAL A 274 24.82 -6.71 -70.56
N PHE A 275 25.97 -7.16 -70.04
CA PHE A 275 26.90 -7.98 -70.81
C PHE A 275 26.20 -9.23 -71.37
N ASP A 276 26.34 -9.47 -72.68
CA ASP A 276 25.81 -10.65 -73.33
C ASP A 276 26.97 -11.59 -73.73
N PRO A 277 27.14 -12.74 -73.05
CA PRO A 277 28.19 -13.69 -73.38
C PRO A 277 28.01 -14.37 -74.74
N ASN A 278 26.81 -14.29 -75.35
CA ASN A 278 26.51 -14.89 -76.65
C ASN A 278 26.72 -13.92 -77.82
N SER A 279 26.93 -12.63 -77.53
CA SER A 279 27.14 -11.62 -78.57
C SER A 279 28.53 -11.76 -79.20
N THR A 280 28.56 -11.90 -80.52
CA THR A 280 29.80 -12.00 -81.32
C THR A 280 30.33 -10.64 -81.78
N ILE A 281 29.77 -9.54 -81.27
CA ILE A 281 30.24 -8.19 -81.60
C ILE A 281 31.66 -8.05 -81.07
N ALA A 282 32.58 -7.55 -81.89
CA ALA A 282 34.00 -7.44 -81.55
C ALA A 282 34.27 -6.65 -80.27
N GLN A 283 33.36 -5.72 -79.92
CA GLN A 283 33.45 -4.87 -78.73
C GLN A 283 32.05 -4.55 -78.20
N GLN A 284 31.81 -4.88 -76.94
CA GLN A 284 30.61 -4.50 -76.19
C GLN A 284 30.94 -3.26 -75.34
N ASN A 285 30.38 -2.12 -75.71
CA ASN A 285 30.69 -0.83 -75.09
C ASN A 285 29.85 -0.57 -73.84
N ASN A 286 30.51 -0.13 -72.75
CA ASN A 286 29.89 0.33 -71.51
C ASN A 286 28.78 -0.60 -70.98
N VAL A 287 29.05 -1.91 -71.01
CA VAL A 287 28.13 -2.91 -70.49
C VAL A 287 28.36 -3.13 -69.00
N ILE A 288 27.29 -3.38 -68.26
CA ILE A 288 27.39 -3.81 -66.86
C ILE A 288 27.99 -5.22 -66.86
N PHE A 289 29.11 -5.38 -66.16
CA PHE A 289 29.90 -6.61 -66.21
C PHE A 289 30.06 -7.24 -64.82
N TRP A 290 29.66 -8.51 -64.69
CA TRP A 290 29.71 -9.27 -63.43
C TRP A 290 30.72 -10.44 -63.47
N GLY A 291 31.64 -10.41 -64.44
CA GLY A 291 32.59 -11.49 -64.69
C GLY A 291 32.13 -12.46 -65.78
N ASN A 292 33.08 -13.27 -66.26
CA ASN A 292 32.84 -14.40 -67.15
C ASN A 292 33.95 -15.45 -66.93
N LYS A 293 33.88 -16.60 -67.61
CA LYS A 293 34.91 -17.66 -67.61
C LYS A 293 36.33 -17.11 -67.84
N ASP A 294 36.49 -16.06 -68.65
CA ASP A 294 37.79 -15.52 -69.03
C ASP A 294 38.28 -14.41 -68.07
N ILE A 295 37.37 -13.61 -67.51
CA ILE A 295 37.69 -12.40 -66.74
C ILE A 295 37.02 -12.47 -65.36
N ALA A 296 37.82 -12.38 -64.30
CA ALA A 296 37.33 -12.22 -62.93
C ALA A 296 37.01 -10.75 -62.65
N VAL A 297 35.99 -10.51 -61.83
CA VAL A 297 35.72 -9.20 -61.23
C VAL A 297 36.01 -9.23 -59.72
N THR A 298 36.32 -8.05 -59.19
CA THR A 298 36.53 -7.81 -57.76
C THR A 298 35.24 -7.26 -57.17
N LEU A 299 34.65 -7.98 -56.24
CA LEU A 299 33.60 -7.49 -55.35
C LEU A 299 34.27 -6.95 -54.08
N ASP A 300 34.09 -5.66 -53.77
CA ASP A 300 34.54 -5.06 -52.50
C ASP A 300 33.48 -4.06 -52.01
N ILE A 301 32.67 -4.49 -51.05
CA ILE A 301 31.59 -3.69 -50.48
C ILE A 301 31.62 -3.77 -48.94
N ASN A 302 31.05 -2.77 -48.28
CA ASN A 302 30.77 -2.81 -46.85
C ASN A 302 29.26 -2.76 -46.64
N LEU A 303 28.70 -3.81 -46.04
CA LEU A 303 27.26 -3.97 -45.83
C LEU A 303 26.98 -4.12 -44.34
N ASN A 304 26.21 -3.20 -43.77
CA ASN A 304 25.90 -3.12 -42.33
C ASN A 304 27.15 -3.20 -41.43
N GLY A 305 28.26 -2.62 -41.90
CA GLY A 305 29.56 -2.60 -41.20
C GLY A 305 30.42 -3.85 -41.41
N ILE A 306 29.99 -4.81 -42.24
CA ILE A 306 30.74 -6.02 -42.59
C ILE A 306 31.31 -5.89 -44.00
N ARG A 307 32.64 -5.96 -44.12
CA ARG A 307 33.33 -5.93 -45.42
C ARG A 307 33.23 -7.29 -46.12
N ILE A 308 32.71 -7.27 -47.35
CA ILE A 308 32.57 -8.43 -48.23
C ILE A 308 33.54 -8.22 -49.40
N GLN A 309 34.60 -9.05 -49.47
CA GLN A 309 35.64 -8.93 -50.48
C GLN A 309 35.92 -10.26 -51.18
N ASN A 310 35.86 -10.28 -52.51
CA ASN A 310 36.23 -11.43 -53.33
C ASN A 310 36.73 -11.01 -54.71
N ASN A 311 37.94 -11.44 -55.09
CA ASN A 311 38.62 -11.03 -56.33
C ASN A 311 38.45 -12.04 -57.48
N ASN A 312 37.66 -13.10 -57.30
CA ASN A 312 37.52 -14.19 -58.27
C ASN A 312 36.05 -14.47 -58.64
N ILE A 313 35.22 -13.43 -58.68
CA ILE A 313 33.82 -13.56 -59.10
C ILE A 313 33.76 -13.72 -60.62
N ARG A 314 33.02 -14.73 -61.10
CA ARG A 314 32.87 -15.08 -62.53
C ARG A 314 31.46 -14.88 -63.05
N SER A 315 30.49 -14.64 -62.18
CA SER A 315 29.11 -14.32 -62.57
C SER A 315 28.37 -13.56 -61.47
N LEU A 316 27.26 -12.92 -61.83
CA LEU A 316 26.34 -12.28 -60.88
C LEU A 316 25.80 -13.28 -59.85
N ASP A 317 25.50 -14.51 -60.26
CA ASP A 317 24.95 -15.52 -59.36
C ASP A 317 25.99 -15.97 -58.31
N GLU A 318 27.28 -16.01 -58.66
CA GLU A 318 28.37 -16.23 -57.70
C GLU A 318 28.52 -15.08 -56.71
N ALA A 319 28.40 -13.83 -57.17
CA ALA A 319 28.41 -12.66 -56.29
C ALA A 319 27.27 -12.72 -55.28
N ILE A 320 26.05 -13.03 -55.74
CA ILE A 320 24.87 -13.19 -54.89
C ILE A 320 25.06 -14.32 -53.87
N ALA A 321 25.50 -15.49 -54.32
CA ALA A 321 25.76 -16.62 -53.43
C ALA A 321 26.81 -16.27 -52.37
N TYR A 322 27.88 -15.56 -52.76
CA TYR A 322 28.92 -15.12 -51.84
C TYR A 322 28.41 -14.10 -50.82
N ILE A 323 27.67 -13.08 -51.25
CA ILE A 323 27.04 -12.08 -50.36
C ILE A 323 26.11 -12.77 -49.36
N ASN A 324 25.28 -13.72 -49.81
CA ASN A 324 24.36 -14.46 -48.95
C ASN A 324 25.04 -15.35 -47.90
N THR A 325 26.35 -15.62 -48.01
CA THR A 325 27.10 -16.27 -46.92
C THR A 325 27.30 -15.36 -45.69
N PHE A 326 27.05 -14.06 -45.81
CA PHE A 326 27.20 -13.05 -44.75
C PHE A 326 25.86 -12.66 -44.11
N THR A 327 24.73 -13.17 -44.59
CA THR A 327 23.39 -12.85 -44.05
C THR A 327 23.28 -13.27 -42.58
N ALA A 328 23.63 -14.52 -42.26
CA ALA A 328 23.63 -15.03 -40.90
C ALA A 328 25.00 -14.84 -40.21
N PRO A 329 25.02 -14.62 -38.89
CA PRO A 329 26.26 -14.60 -38.12
C PRO A 329 26.92 -16.00 -38.06
N THR A 330 28.23 -16.03 -37.89
CA THR A 330 29.02 -17.24 -37.61
C THR A 330 29.78 -17.07 -36.28
N ASP A 331 30.42 -18.13 -35.80
CA ASP A 331 31.18 -18.11 -34.52
C ASP A 331 32.26 -17.02 -34.43
N THR A 332 32.76 -16.54 -35.58
CA THR A 332 33.88 -15.59 -35.66
C THR A 332 33.54 -14.31 -36.40
N ARG A 333 32.32 -14.17 -36.94
CA ARG A 333 31.92 -13.02 -37.77
C ARG A 333 30.45 -12.68 -37.56
N ASP A 334 30.20 -11.38 -37.36
CA ASP A 334 28.85 -10.82 -37.35
C ASP A 334 28.12 -11.06 -38.69
N GLY A 335 26.81 -11.23 -38.62
CA GLY A 335 25.93 -11.28 -39.79
C GLY A 335 25.46 -9.87 -40.20
N THR A 336 24.85 -9.78 -41.38
CA THR A 336 24.24 -8.53 -41.86
C THR A 336 22.72 -8.53 -41.80
N GLY A 337 22.06 -9.69 -41.74
CA GLY A 337 20.61 -9.83 -41.90
C GLY A 337 20.10 -9.56 -43.33
N VAL A 338 20.96 -9.06 -44.22
CA VAL A 338 20.59 -8.67 -45.58
C VAL A 338 20.72 -9.87 -46.52
N LYS A 339 19.69 -10.08 -47.33
CA LYS A 339 19.64 -11.07 -48.41
C LYS A 339 19.80 -10.39 -49.76
N ALA A 340 20.71 -10.88 -50.58
CA ALA A 340 20.87 -10.50 -51.96
C ALA A 340 20.06 -11.44 -52.88
N VAL A 341 19.28 -10.86 -53.77
CA VAL A 341 18.49 -11.57 -54.79
C VAL A 341 18.85 -11.01 -56.17
N LYS A 342 18.80 -11.87 -57.18
CA LYS A 342 19.05 -11.44 -58.56
C LYS A 342 17.92 -10.52 -59.02
N LYS A 343 18.28 -9.34 -59.53
CA LYS A 343 17.31 -8.44 -60.18
C LYS A 343 16.72 -9.11 -61.43
N ALA A 344 15.42 -8.93 -61.67
CA ALA A 344 14.71 -9.63 -62.74
C ALA A 344 15.26 -9.40 -64.15
N ASP A 345 15.86 -8.23 -64.40
CA ASP A 345 16.48 -7.86 -65.68
C ASP A 345 17.92 -8.37 -65.85
N GLY A 346 18.47 -9.06 -64.83
CA GLY A 346 19.85 -9.54 -64.80
C GLY A 346 20.91 -8.45 -64.72
N SER A 347 20.53 -7.18 -64.51
CA SER A 347 21.49 -6.06 -64.49
C SER A 347 22.26 -5.96 -63.18
N GLY A 348 21.72 -6.50 -62.09
CA GLY A 348 22.36 -6.40 -60.77
C GLY A 348 21.60 -7.11 -59.66
N ILE A 349 21.58 -6.49 -58.47
CA ILE A 349 21.17 -7.11 -57.22
C ILE A 349 19.99 -6.34 -56.60
N GLU A 350 19.02 -7.08 -56.08
CA GLU A 350 18.00 -6.59 -55.14
C GLU A 350 18.41 -7.01 -53.73
N PHE A 351 18.73 -6.03 -52.89
CA PHE A 351 18.98 -6.23 -51.46
C PHE A 351 17.67 -6.11 -50.70
N VAL A 352 17.37 -7.13 -49.90
CA VAL A 352 16.17 -7.20 -49.08
C VAL A 352 16.56 -7.60 -47.66
N ASN A 353 16.07 -6.88 -46.66
CA ASN A 353 16.18 -7.24 -45.25
C ASN A 353 14.78 -7.15 -44.62
N ASP A 354 14.26 -8.26 -44.12
CA ASP A 354 12.97 -8.30 -43.43
C ASP A 354 13.03 -7.74 -42.00
N ASN A 355 14.26 -7.45 -41.52
CA ASN A 355 14.57 -6.96 -40.19
C ASN A 355 14.09 -7.87 -39.05
N ALA A 356 13.70 -9.11 -39.34
CA ALA A 356 13.16 -10.06 -38.37
C ALA A 356 14.28 -10.79 -37.60
N ASP A 357 15.49 -10.83 -38.15
CA ASP A 357 16.61 -11.57 -37.59
C ASP A 357 17.52 -10.70 -36.70
N GLY A 358 18.07 -11.31 -35.65
CA GLY A 358 19.01 -10.68 -34.73
C GLY A 358 18.42 -9.54 -33.87
N THR A 359 19.27 -8.98 -32.99
CA THR A 359 18.85 -7.99 -31.97
C THR A 359 19.73 -6.73 -31.94
N THR A 360 20.76 -6.68 -32.78
CA THR A 360 21.78 -5.62 -32.84
C THR A 360 21.65 -4.77 -34.11
N ASP A 361 22.27 -3.58 -34.11
CA ASP A 361 22.20 -2.61 -35.22
C ASP A 361 22.61 -3.20 -36.59
N ASN A 362 23.59 -4.11 -36.64
CA ASN A 362 24.10 -4.68 -37.90
C ASN A 362 23.13 -5.65 -38.59
N MET A 363 22.10 -6.12 -37.88
CA MET A 363 21.11 -7.05 -38.44
C MET A 363 19.87 -6.32 -38.96
N LYS A 364 19.78 -5.00 -38.73
CA LYS A 364 18.62 -4.17 -39.07
C LYS A 364 18.96 -3.20 -40.18
N ASN A 365 17.97 -2.84 -40.98
CA ASN A 365 18.05 -1.91 -42.10
C ASN A 365 19.06 -2.37 -43.18
N ILE A 366 19.27 -1.51 -44.18
CA ILE A 366 20.31 -1.68 -45.20
C ILE A 366 21.19 -0.43 -45.18
N ASP A 367 22.48 -0.61 -44.92
CA ASP A 367 23.54 0.39 -45.06
C ASP A 367 24.65 -0.20 -45.92
N LEU A 368 24.73 0.25 -47.17
CA LEU A 368 25.64 -0.29 -48.19
C LEU A 368 26.61 0.80 -48.65
N THR A 369 27.90 0.55 -48.49
CA THR A 369 28.99 1.33 -49.10
C THR A 369 29.67 0.49 -50.17
N VAL A 370 29.86 1.04 -51.37
CA VAL A 370 30.64 0.36 -52.42
C VAL A 370 32.08 0.88 -52.35
N ASN A 371 33.04 0.03 -52.02
CA ASN A 371 34.41 0.48 -51.77
C ASN A 371 35.16 0.78 -53.07
N VAL A 372 36.14 1.68 -52.98
CA VAL A 372 37.07 1.96 -54.08
C VAL A 372 37.78 0.66 -54.48
N GLY A 373 37.75 0.32 -55.77
CA GLY A 373 38.34 -0.91 -56.30
C GLY A 373 37.34 -2.03 -56.63
N ASN A 374 36.06 -1.87 -56.30
CA ASN A 374 35.00 -2.77 -56.79
C ASN A 374 34.93 -2.71 -58.32
N SER A 375 35.06 -3.84 -59.03
CA SER A 375 34.80 -3.93 -60.48
C SER A 375 33.57 -4.76 -60.81
N ALA A 376 32.99 -5.44 -59.83
CA ALA A 376 31.77 -6.23 -60.00
C ALA A 376 30.56 -5.32 -60.21
N GLY A 377 29.84 -5.49 -61.32
CA GLY A 377 28.65 -4.70 -61.62
C GLY A 377 28.93 -3.26 -62.09
N GLU A 378 30.20 -2.91 -62.29
CA GLU A 378 30.60 -1.62 -62.87
C GLU A 378 30.59 -1.68 -64.40
N ARG A 379 30.38 -0.53 -65.05
CA ARG A 379 30.36 -0.42 -66.51
C ARG A 379 31.76 -0.54 -67.08
N ASN A 380 31.91 -1.53 -67.96
CA ASN A 380 33.16 -1.87 -68.60
C ASN A 380 32.96 -2.05 -70.11
N THR A 381 34.03 -1.82 -70.88
CA THR A 381 34.06 -2.17 -72.30
C THR A 381 34.83 -3.46 -72.50
N ILE A 382 34.18 -4.47 -73.06
CA ILE A 382 34.71 -5.83 -73.21
C ILE A 382 34.84 -6.19 -74.68
N ASN A 383 36.03 -6.66 -75.08
CA ASN A 383 36.32 -7.11 -76.43
C ASN A 383 36.11 -8.61 -76.57
N TYR A 384 35.64 -9.03 -77.74
CA TYR A 384 35.51 -10.43 -78.10
C TYR A 384 36.42 -10.76 -79.29
N ASN A 385 37.33 -11.72 -79.10
CA ASN A 385 38.15 -12.23 -80.19
C ASN A 385 37.46 -13.42 -80.85
N ALA A 386 36.93 -13.21 -82.06
CA ALA A 386 36.21 -14.25 -82.82
C ALA A 386 37.06 -15.48 -83.19
N ASN A 387 38.40 -15.35 -83.23
CA ASN A 387 39.29 -16.46 -83.58
C ASN A 387 39.59 -17.38 -82.39
N THR A 388 39.61 -16.84 -81.17
CA THR A 388 39.97 -17.59 -79.95
C THR A 388 38.78 -17.83 -79.03
N GLY A 389 37.66 -17.13 -79.22
CA GLY A 389 36.48 -17.24 -78.37
C GLY A 389 36.67 -16.68 -76.95
N VAL A 390 37.65 -15.78 -76.79
CA VAL A 390 38.07 -15.21 -75.49
C VAL A 390 37.58 -13.77 -75.38
N PHE A 391 37.04 -13.43 -74.21
CA PHE A 391 36.72 -12.05 -73.83
C PHE A 391 37.90 -11.37 -73.11
N SER A 392 38.16 -10.10 -73.41
CA SER A 392 39.23 -9.32 -72.74
C SER A 392 38.78 -7.88 -72.41
N PRO A 393 39.26 -7.28 -71.31
CA PRO A 393 38.94 -5.90 -70.97
C PRO A 393 39.65 -4.92 -71.92
N GLN A 394 38.95 -3.87 -72.35
CA GLN A 394 39.54 -2.79 -73.13
C GLN A 394 40.62 -2.07 -72.31
N GLY A 395 41.88 -2.11 -72.76
CA GLY A 395 43.00 -1.46 -72.07
C GLY A 395 43.69 -2.30 -70.99
N GLY A 396 43.35 -3.59 -70.86
CA GLY A 396 44.08 -4.56 -70.03
C GLY A 396 43.56 -4.73 -68.60
N ASN A 397 42.89 -3.71 -68.03
CA ASN A 397 42.26 -3.76 -66.71
C ASN A 397 40.80 -3.32 -66.78
N LEU A 398 39.97 -3.81 -65.86
CA LEU A 398 38.60 -3.33 -65.68
C LEU A 398 38.60 -1.97 -64.97
N THR A 399 37.59 -1.16 -65.27
CA THR A 399 37.23 -0.01 -64.45
C THR A 399 36.75 -0.48 -63.09
N THR A 400 37.08 0.29 -62.06
CA THR A 400 36.62 0.06 -60.69
C THR A 400 35.80 1.26 -60.23
N ALA A 401 34.90 1.03 -59.27
CA ALA A 401 34.32 2.05 -58.42
C ALA A 401 35.45 2.99 -57.96
N GLN A 402 35.29 4.25 -58.30
CA GLN A 402 36.16 5.33 -57.82
C GLN A 402 35.45 5.91 -56.60
N ASN A 403 35.14 7.21 -56.63
CA ASN A 403 34.20 7.77 -55.65
C ASN A 403 32.77 7.36 -56.02
N ASP A 404 32.42 7.40 -57.31
CA ASP A 404 31.12 6.95 -57.83
C ASP A 404 31.11 5.44 -58.12
N THR A 405 29.91 4.85 -58.03
CA THR A 405 29.62 3.47 -58.44
C THR A 405 28.40 3.43 -59.34
N ASP A 406 28.36 2.46 -60.26
CA ASP A 406 27.18 2.20 -61.08
C ASP A 406 26.04 1.49 -60.33
N TRP A 407 26.27 1.09 -59.07
CA TRP A 407 25.26 0.43 -58.24
C TRP A 407 24.25 1.42 -57.65
N ILE A 408 24.64 2.67 -57.43
CA ILE A 408 23.88 3.67 -56.70
C ILE A 408 23.64 4.88 -57.60
N ALA A 409 22.37 5.25 -57.78
CA ALA A 409 22.00 6.41 -58.57
C ALA A 409 22.52 7.70 -57.91
N GLY A 410 23.45 8.42 -58.55
CA GLY A 410 23.92 9.72 -58.05
C GLY A 410 25.40 9.96 -58.28
N THR A 411 25.93 10.97 -57.58
CA THR A 411 27.35 11.30 -57.55
C THR A 411 27.81 11.35 -56.11
N ALA A 412 28.92 10.68 -55.83
CA ALA A 412 29.55 10.60 -54.54
C ALA A 412 29.99 11.96 -54.00
N GLN A 413 29.96 12.10 -52.67
CA GLN A 413 30.58 13.24 -52.00
C GLN A 413 32.11 13.22 -52.16
N VAL A 414 32.71 14.41 -52.23
CA VAL A 414 34.15 14.57 -52.47
C VAL A 414 34.98 13.88 -51.37
N GLY A 415 35.73 12.85 -51.77
CA GLY A 415 36.71 12.17 -50.92
C GLY A 415 36.20 10.96 -50.12
N GLN A 416 34.97 10.49 -50.38
CA GLN A 416 34.42 9.26 -49.80
C GLN A 416 33.78 8.38 -50.90
N PRO A 417 33.81 7.03 -50.75
CA PRO A 417 33.03 6.15 -51.60
C PRO A 417 31.53 6.36 -51.39
N GLN A 418 30.75 6.21 -52.46
CA GLN A 418 29.30 6.36 -52.42
C GLN A 418 28.65 5.30 -51.50
N ASN A 419 27.67 5.73 -50.70
CA ASN A 419 26.87 4.85 -49.85
C ASN A 419 25.38 5.14 -49.93
N VAL A 420 24.57 4.11 -49.68
CA VAL A 420 23.12 4.21 -49.60
C VAL A 420 22.62 3.58 -48.32
N LYS A 421 21.70 4.29 -47.65
CA LYS A 421 21.10 3.85 -46.39
C LYS A 421 19.58 3.87 -46.48
N VAL A 422 18.96 2.71 -46.37
CA VAL A 422 17.50 2.52 -46.34
C VAL A 422 17.09 2.20 -44.92
N VAL A 423 16.30 3.08 -44.31
CA VAL A 423 15.83 2.95 -42.92
C VAL A 423 14.34 2.63 -42.92
N THR A 424 13.99 1.47 -42.38
CA THR A 424 12.60 1.02 -42.21
C THR A 424 12.31 0.43 -40.82
N ALA A 425 13.35 0.31 -39.99
CA ALA A 425 13.28 -0.16 -38.61
C ALA A 425 13.98 0.81 -37.66
N HIS A 426 13.34 1.07 -36.52
CA HIS A 426 13.82 1.94 -35.45
C HIS A 426 13.90 1.18 -34.13
N LYS A 427 14.76 1.67 -33.23
CA LYS A 427 14.94 1.12 -31.88
C LYS A 427 14.34 2.05 -30.83
N TYR A 428 13.57 1.47 -29.92
CA TYR A 428 12.88 2.14 -28.82
C TYR A 428 13.48 1.65 -27.51
N ILE A 429 14.04 2.56 -26.72
CA ILE A 429 14.80 2.24 -25.51
C ILE A 429 14.13 2.89 -24.30
N TYR A 430 13.89 2.09 -23.27
CA TYR A 430 13.32 2.56 -22.01
C TYR A 430 14.35 3.24 -21.12
N SER A 431 13.92 4.31 -20.45
CA SER A 431 14.66 5.03 -19.43
C SER A 431 13.78 5.34 -18.23
N SER A 432 14.25 5.04 -17.02
CA SER A 432 13.58 5.38 -15.76
C SER A 432 13.55 6.89 -15.48
N ASN A 433 14.48 7.65 -16.07
CA ASN A 433 14.49 9.12 -15.96
C ASN A 433 13.34 9.74 -16.75
N PRO A 434 12.78 10.87 -16.30
CA PRO A 434 11.81 11.64 -17.07
C PRO A 434 12.30 11.92 -18.49
N VAL A 435 11.48 11.59 -19.48
CA VAL A 435 11.72 11.85 -20.89
C VAL A 435 10.67 12.84 -21.35
N THR A 436 11.09 13.87 -22.08
CA THR A 436 10.18 14.80 -22.75
C THR A 436 10.34 14.66 -24.25
N ILE A 437 9.27 14.31 -24.93
CA ILE A 437 9.26 14.22 -26.39
C ILE A 437 9.07 15.62 -26.97
N PRO A 438 9.83 16.01 -28.02
CA PRO A 438 9.60 17.28 -28.69
C PRO A 438 8.16 17.37 -29.21
N PRO A 439 7.40 18.45 -28.97
CA PRO A 439 6.03 18.56 -29.47
C PRO A 439 6.04 18.57 -31.00
N MET A 440 4.99 18.05 -31.62
CA MET A 440 4.85 18.01 -33.08
C MET A 440 3.40 18.19 -33.49
N TYR A 441 3.15 18.96 -34.55
CA TYR A 441 1.82 19.11 -35.12
C TYR A 441 1.23 17.74 -35.55
N ASN A 442 -0.04 17.52 -35.23
CA ASN A 442 -0.80 16.35 -35.63
C ASN A 442 -2.06 16.78 -36.41
N PRO A 443 -2.29 16.26 -37.63
CA PRO A 443 -3.52 16.54 -38.40
C PRO A 443 -4.83 16.08 -37.73
N ASP A 444 -4.76 15.12 -36.81
CA ASP A 444 -5.95 14.55 -36.16
C ASP A 444 -6.52 15.43 -35.03
N GLY A 445 -5.73 16.39 -34.51
CA GLY A 445 -6.12 17.25 -33.40
C GLY A 445 -4.95 18.01 -32.79
N GLY A 446 -5.24 18.87 -31.82
CA GLY A 446 -4.25 19.74 -31.18
C GLY A 446 -4.11 21.12 -31.84
N PRO A 447 -3.05 21.88 -31.49
CA PRO A 447 -2.79 23.19 -32.09
C PRO A 447 -2.56 23.10 -33.60
N ASN A 448 -3.11 24.06 -34.35
CA ASN A 448 -2.91 24.15 -35.79
C ASN A 448 -1.45 24.43 -36.17
N PHE A 449 -1.02 23.95 -37.34
CA PHE A 449 0.26 24.29 -37.93
C PHE A 449 0.37 25.80 -38.22
N VAL A 450 1.48 26.42 -37.83
CA VAL A 450 1.75 27.85 -38.03
C VAL A 450 2.81 28.03 -39.12
N PRO A 451 2.44 28.44 -40.35
CA PRO A 451 3.39 28.61 -41.44
C PRO A 451 4.28 29.85 -41.25
N ASN A 452 5.49 29.83 -41.84
CA ASN A 452 6.44 30.97 -41.84
C ASN A 452 6.88 31.32 -43.27
N GLY A 453 5.91 31.52 -44.17
CA GLY A 453 6.19 31.66 -45.60
C GLY A 453 7.00 30.47 -46.11
N ASN A 454 7.97 30.67 -46.99
CA ASN A 454 8.80 29.56 -47.53
C ASN A 454 9.91 29.09 -46.57
N ASN A 455 10.00 29.69 -45.37
CA ASN A 455 11.02 29.36 -44.38
C ASN A 455 10.49 28.33 -43.39
N ARG A 456 11.41 27.62 -42.72
CA ARG A 456 11.09 26.73 -41.60
C ARG A 456 10.30 27.51 -40.51
N PRO A 457 9.21 26.95 -39.97
CA PRO A 457 8.46 27.56 -38.86
C PRO A 457 9.32 27.82 -37.61
N THR A 458 8.89 28.78 -36.79
CA THR A 458 9.55 29.13 -35.53
C THR A 458 8.87 28.53 -34.29
N ASP A 459 7.58 28.23 -34.37
CA ASP A 459 6.85 27.50 -33.33
C ASP A 459 7.41 26.06 -33.23
N PRO A 460 7.80 25.57 -32.04
CA PRO A 460 8.44 24.27 -31.90
C PRO A 460 7.66 23.10 -32.50
N ALA A 461 6.33 23.05 -32.31
CA ALA A 461 5.51 21.94 -32.79
C ALA A 461 5.41 21.92 -34.32
N SER A 462 5.23 23.10 -34.92
CA SER A 462 5.22 23.28 -36.38
C SER A 462 6.59 23.06 -36.99
N ALA A 463 7.66 23.48 -36.31
CA ALA A 463 9.03 23.35 -36.76
C ALA A 463 9.51 21.89 -36.79
N ASN A 464 9.18 21.11 -35.76
CA ASN A 464 9.48 19.68 -35.72
C ASN A 464 8.70 18.90 -36.78
N TYR A 465 7.45 19.29 -37.04
CA TYR A 465 6.65 18.71 -38.13
C TYR A 465 7.28 19.02 -39.50
N TRP A 466 7.72 20.26 -39.73
CA TRP A 466 8.43 20.63 -40.95
C TRP A 466 9.70 19.78 -41.13
N ASP A 467 10.52 19.60 -40.10
CA ASP A 467 11.71 18.75 -40.21
C ASP A 467 11.35 17.28 -40.49
N ALA A 468 10.28 16.77 -39.87
CA ALA A 468 9.82 15.39 -40.06
C ALA A 468 9.41 15.13 -41.52
N ILE A 469 8.71 16.08 -42.15
CA ILE A 469 8.31 16.00 -43.56
C ILE A 469 9.53 16.00 -44.50
N GLN A 470 10.66 16.59 -44.09
CA GLN A 470 11.89 16.54 -44.88
C GLN A 470 12.63 15.22 -44.73
N GLY A 471 12.22 14.36 -43.79
CA GLY A 471 12.88 13.08 -43.50
C GLY A 471 13.86 13.13 -42.32
N SER A 472 13.74 14.12 -41.41
CA SER A 472 14.58 14.17 -40.20
C SER A 472 14.45 12.93 -39.32
N LEU A 473 13.28 12.26 -39.34
CA LEU A 473 13.00 11.03 -38.59
C LEU A 473 13.54 9.76 -39.26
N LYS A 474 13.98 9.81 -40.53
CA LYS A 474 14.65 8.71 -41.22
C LYS A 474 16.13 8.59 -40.81
N ASN A 475 16.35 8.55 -39.51
CA ASN A 475 17.66 8.41 -38.88
C ASN A 475 17.69 7.10 -38.07
N THR A 476 18.89 6.69 -37.67
CA THR A 476 19.11 5.47 -36.85
C THR A 476 19.29 5.78 -35.36
N ASP A 477 18.91 6.99 -34.93
CA ASP A 477 19.04 7.42 -33.55
C ASP A 477 18.09 6.62 -32.66
N ALA A 478 18.47 6.41 -31.40
CA ALA A 478 17.62 5.70 -30.46
C ALA A 478 16.42 6.57 -30.04
N ARG A 479 15.21 6.01 -30.09
CA ARG A 479 14.01 6.65 -29.55
C ARG A 479 13.90 6.30 -28.07
N VAL A 480 14.09 7.27 -27.19
CA VAL A 480 14.00 7.04 -25.75
C VAL A 480 12.58 7.30 -25.28
N PHE A 481 12.02 6.41 -24.46
CA PHE A 481 10.67 6.54 -23.90
C PHE A 481 10.66 6.18 -22.41
N ARG A 482 9.69 6.69 -21.66
CA ARG A 482 9.44 6.30 -20.28
C ARG A 482 8.00 5.87 -20.08
N THR A 483 7.05 6.69 -20.52
CA THR A 483 5.64 6.40 -20.35
C THR A 483 5.07 5.62 -21.53
N THR A 484 3.90 5.02 -21.34
CA THR A 484 3.14 4.38 -22.42
C THR A 484 2.70 5.36 -23.51
N GLU A 485 2.41 6.61 -23.14
CA GLU A 485 2.11 7.68 -24.11
C GLU A 485 3.34 8.04 -24.94
N ASP A 486 4.51 8.12 -24.29
CA ASP A 486 5.76 8.38 -25.00
C ASP A 486 5.99 7.35 -26.12
N LEU A 487 5.81 6.06 -25.78
CA LEU A 487 5.97 4.97 -26.72
C LEU A 487 4.92 5.03 -27.84
N ARG A 488 3.65 5.25 -27.50
CA ARG A 488 2.55 5.34 -28.47
C ARG A 488 2.82 6.45 -29.50
N GLU A 489 3.17 7.63 -29.03
CA GLU A 489 3.48 8.77 -29.88
C GLU A 489 4.69 8.51 -30.78
N LEU A 490 5.80 8.01 -30.21
CA LEU A 490 7.01 7.71 -30.99
C LEU A 490 6.77 6.66 -32.09
N LEU A 491 5.99 5.62 -31.79
CA LEU A 491 5.59 4.62 -32.78
C LEU A 491 4.76 5.26 -33.91
N GLN A 492 3.83 6.16 -33.58
CA GLN A 492 3.03 6.86 -34.57
C GLN A 492 3.89 7.77 -35.47
N ARG A 493 4.87 8.48 -34.89
CA ARG A 493 5.78 9.37 -35.64
C ARG A 493 6.62 8.60 -36.65
N ASP A 494 7.25 7.52 -36.21
CA ASP A 494 8.11 6.73 -37.08
C ASP A 494 7.29 5.98 -38.14
N ALA A 495 6.10 5.46 -37.80
CA ALA A 495 5.22 4.85 -38.80
C ALA A 495 4.78 5.82 -39.92
N ARG A 496 4.61 7.11 -39.58
CA ARG A 496 4.17 8.16 -40.51
C ARG A 496 5.31 8.74 -41.35
N TYR A 497 6.49 8.97 -40.77
CA TYR A 497 7.56 9.77 -41.39
C TYR A 497 8.97 9.16 -41.29
N GLY A 498 9.15 8.07 -40.55
CA GLY A 498 10.47 7.46 -40.27
C GLY A 498 10.90 6.39 -41.28
N VAL A 499 10.00 5.97 -42.16
CA VAL A 499 10.18 4.79 -43.02
C VAL A 499 10.42 5.22 -44.47
N ASP A 500 11.36 4.56 -45.13
CA ASP A 500 11.57 4.60 -46.57
C ASP A 500 10.75 3.48 -47.24
N TYR A 501 9.55 3.79 -47.73
CA TYR A 501 8.63 2.80 -48.29
C TYR A 501 8.93 2.48 -49.76
N ASN A 502 9.52 3.44 -50.49
CA ASN A 502 9.84 3.26 -51.91
C ASN A 502 11.24 2.66 -52.15
N GLY A 503 12.06 2.52 -51.10
CA GLY A 503 13.41 1.96 -51.18
C GLY A 503 14.38 2.88 -51.90
N SER A 504 14.12 4.19 -51.88
CA SER A 504 14.94 5.20 -52.56
C SER A 504 16.31 5.37 -51.90
N GLY A 505 16.37 5.19 -50.58
CA GLY A 505 17.57 5.28 -49.76
C GLY A 505 18.12 6.71 -49.64
N ARG A 506 18.72 7.01 -48.48
CA ARG A 506 19.51 8.22 -48.30
C ARG A 506 20.93 7.99 -48.82
N ILE A 507 21.33 8.77 -49.82
CA ILE A 507 22.66 8.70 -50.45
C ILE A 507 23.64 9.65 -49.74
N ASP A 508 24.86 9.18 -49.43
CA ASP A 508 26.01 9.98 -48.97
C ASP A 508 25.76 10.95 -47.80
N ASN A 509 24.88 10.61 -46.86
CA ASN A 509 24.46 11.52 -45.79
C ASN A 509 23.89 12.86 -46.31
N ALA A 510 23.42 12.93 -47.56
CA ALA A 510 22.82 14.12 -48.15
C ALA A 510 21.71 14.69 -47.26
N ASN A 511 21.49 16.00 -47.32
CA ASN A 511 20.44 16.64 -46.52
C ASN A 511 19.08 15.96 -46.80
N PRO A 512 18.27 15.68 -45.76
CA PRO A 512 16.94 15.10 -45.95
C PRO A 512 16.12 15.95 -46.93
N VAL A 513 15.52 15.30 -47.92
CA VAL A 513 14.66 15.93 -48.92
C VAL A 513 13.26 15.36 -48.78
N PHE A 514 12.27 16.20 -49.02
CA PHE A 514 10.87 15.79 -49.09
C PHE A 514 10.67 14.65 -50.10
N ASP A 515 10.04 13.57 -49.64
CA ASP A 515 9.52 12.49 -50.48
C ASP A 515 8.07 12.19 -50.07
N ALA A 516 7.14 12.39 -50.99
CA ALA A 516 5.73 12.16 -50.76
C ALA A 516 5.38 10.67 -50.59
N ASN A 517 6.20 9.76 -51.13
CA ASN A 517 5.97 8.32 -51.09
C ASN A 517 6.40 7.66 -49.77
N ASP A 518 7.04 8.42 -48.90
CA ASP A 518 7.48 7.95 -47.59
C ASP A 518 6.55 8.40 -46.46
N ILE A 519 5.54 9.21 -46.79
CA ILE A 519 4.62 9.79 -45.82
C ILE A 519 3.34 8.96 -45.76
N ASN A 520 3.12 8.31 -44.61
CA ASN A 520 1.94 7.50 -44.36
C ASN A 520 1.05 8.09 -43.25
N GLN A 521 0.55 9.32 -43.47
CA GLN A 521 -0.07 10.15 -42.43
C GLN A 521 -1.42 9.61 -41.88
N ALA A 522 -2.05 8.66 -42.56
CA ALA A 522 -3.31 8.04 -42.12
C ALA A 522 -3.14 7.01 -40.99
N VAL A 523 -1.90 6.63 -40.65
CA VAL A 523 -1.62 5.66 -39.59
C VAL A 523 -1.95 6.25 -38.22
N LYS A 524 -2.66 5.51 -37.38
CA LYS A 524 -2.95 5.90 -35.99
C LYS A 524 -2.55 4.80 -35.02
N VAL A 525 -1.91 5.20 -33.93
CA VAL A 525 -1.57 4.35 -32.79
C VAL A 525 -2.32 4.86 -31.58
N VAL A 526 -3.14 4.00 -30.96
CA VAL A 526 -3.96 4.31 -29.78
C VAL A 526 -3.82 3.23 -28.73
N VAL A 527 -4.23 3.52 -27.48
CA VAL A 527 -4.39 2.49 -26.45
C VAL A 527 -5.88 2.33 -26.13
N THR A 528 -6.38 1.12 -26.29
CA THR A 528 -7.80 0.79 -26.06
C THR A 528 -8.10 0.70 -24.56
N GLU A 529 -9.39 0.79 -24.18
CA GLU A 529 -9.86 0.58 -22.80
C GLU A 529 -9.55 -0.83 -22.24
N ASN A 530 -9.26 -1.78 -23.13
CA ASN A 530 -8.83 -3.12 -22.75
C ASN A 530 -7.36 -3.18 -22.34
N GLY A 531 -6.59 -2.12 -22.61
CA GLY A 531 -5.15 -2.06 -22.37
C GLY A 531 -4.31 -2.65 -23.51
N ASN A 532 -4.87 -2.80 -24.72
CA ASN A 532 -4.10 -3.16 -25.91
C ASN A 532 -3.66 -1.89 -26.64
N PHE A 533 -2.42 -1.84 -27.11
CA PHE A 533 -2.02 -0.91 -28.16
C PHE A 533 -2.67 -1.34 -29.47
N ALA A 534 -3.21 -0.41 -30.23
CA ALA A 534 -3.88 -0.67 -31.49
C ALA A 534 -3.32 0.21 -32.60
N ILE A 535 -2.97 -0.41 -33.72
CA ILE A 535 -2.45 0.26 -34.91
C ILE A 535 -3.45 0.08 -36.06
N SER A 536 -3.86 1.21 -36.65
CA SER A 536 -4.78 1.24 -37.79
C SER A 536 -4.14 1.94 -38.99
N ASN A 537 -4.54 1.53 -40.19
CA ASN A 537 -4.06 2.06 -41.46
C ASN A 537 -5.23 2.33 -42.41
N ALA A 538 -5.89 3.47 -42.20
CA ALA A 538 -7.11 3.82 -42.91
C ALA A 538 -6.88 4.02 -44.41
N ASN A 539 -7.84 3.64 -45.25
CA ASN A 539 -7.82 3.92 -46.69
C ASN A 539 -8.30 5.35 -46.97
N GLU A 540 -7.61 6.33 -46.38
CA GLU A 540 -7.93 7.75 -46.48
C GLU A 540 -6.68 8.52 -46.89
N THR A 541 -6.83 9.39 -47.88
CA THR A 541 -5.75 10.31 -48.28
C THR A 541 -5.59 11.40 -47.25
N SER A 542 -4.36 11.83 -46.99
CA SER A 542 -4.08 12.95 -46.09
C SER A 542 -3.52 14.15 -46.86
N THR A 543 -3.51 15.31 -46.21
CA THR A 543 -3.04 16.55 -46.82
C THR A 543 -1.95 17.20 -45.98
N ILE A 544 -0.84 17.53 -46.62
CA ILE A 544 0.23 18.36 -46.07
C ILE A 544 -0.06 19.80 -46.44
N GLN A 545 -0.16 20.67 -45.44
CA GLN A 545 -0.46 22.09 -45.64
C GLN A 545 0.64 22.77 -46.47
N ALA A 546 0.26 23.82 -47.21
CA ALA A 546 1.23 24.64 -47.91
C ALA A 546 2.29 25.16 -46.93
N ASN A 547 3.55 25.22 -47.38
CA ASN A 547 4.68 25.71 -46.59
C ASN A 547 5.06 24.84 -45.38
N ALA A 548 4.49 23.64 -45.25
CA ALA A 548 4.84 22.68 -44.20
C ALA A 548 6.02 21.76 -44.56
N GLY A 549 6.81 22.12 -45.59
CA GLY A 549 7.97 21.35 -46.02
C GLY A 549 7.88 20.76 -47.43
N ALA A 550 6.67 20.60 -47.95
CA ALA A 550 6.38 20.07 -49.28
C ALA A 550 6.26 21.17 -50.37
N GLY A 551 6.87 22.33 -50.16
CA GLY A 551 6.76 23.50 -51.04
C GLY A 551 5.57 24.42 -50.74
N ASN A 552 5.23 25.30 -51.69
CA ASN A 552 4.27 26.40 -51.49
C ASN A 552 2.81 26.00 -51.80
N ALA A 553 2.57 24.74 -52.16
CA ALA A 553 1.26 24.21 -52.47
C ALA A 553 0.92 23.07 -51.50
N GLN A 554 -0.37 22.85 -51.30
CA GLN A 554 -0.85 21.70 -50.55
C GLN A 554 -0.56 20.41 -51.33
N VAL A 555 -0.03 19.41 -50.64
CA VAL A 555 0.29 18.09 -51.22
C VAL A 555 -0.61 17.04 -50.60
N THR A 556 -1.17 16.15 -51.43
CA THR A 556 -1.97 15.01 -50.97
C THR A 556 -1.10 13.77 -50.93
N THR A 557 -1.17 13.00 -49.85
CA THR A 557 -0.45 11.74 -49.68
C THR A 557 -1.43 10.58 -49.66
N ASN A 558 -1.01 9.45 -50.25
CA ASN A 558 -1.78 8.21 -50.27
C ASN A 558 -1.27 7.30 -49.14
N PRO A 559 -2.15 6.49 -48.52
CA PRO A 559 -1.72 5.52 -47.52
C PRO A 559 -0.90 4.38 -48.14
N HIS A 560 0.08 3.89 -47.39
CA HIS A 560 0.96 2.78 -47.79
C HIS A 560 0.69 1.54 -46.94
N ALA A 561 0.82 0.35 -47.54
CA ALA A 561 0.77 -0.91 -46.78
C ALA A 561 2.01 -1.05 -45.90
N MET A 562 1.86 -1.65 -44.72
CA MET A 562 2.94 -1.87 -43.76
C MET A 562 3.14 -3.37 -43.51
N SER A 563 4.34 -3.75 -43.10
CA SER A 563 4.68 -5.11 -42.65
C SER A 563 5.49 -5.01 -41.38
N PHE A 564 4.90 -5.42 -40.26
CA PHE A 564 5.54 -5.30 -38.96
C PHE A 564 6.43 -6.50 -38.67
N ASN A 565 7.63 -6.23 -38.18
CA ASN A 565 8.53 -7.23 -37.60
C ASN A 565 9.17 -6.67 -36.33
N ILE A 566 9.01 -7.39 -35.21
CA ILE A 566 9.44 -6.94 -33.90
C ILE A 566 10.40 -7.93 -33.26
N THR A 567 11.52 -7.41 -32.78
CA THR A 567 12.55 -8.17 -32.07
C THR A 567 13.02 -7.42 -30.83
N ALA A 568 13.62 -8.13 -29.88
CA ALA A 568 14.26 -7.49 -28.72
C ALA A 568 15.46 -6.65 -29.15
N TYR A 569 15.77 -5.59 -28.39
CA TYR A 569 17.00 -4.83 -28.54
C TYR A 569 18.13 -5.41 -27.67
N SER A 570 19.35 -5.46 -28.21
CA SER A 570 20.59 -5.65 -27.47
C SER A 570 21.72 -4.82 -28.07
N ASN A 571 22.67 -4.38 -27.25
CA ASN A 571 23.87 -3.71 -27.75
C ASN A 571 24.96 -4.73 -28.13
N LYS A 572 25.87 -4.34 -29.03
CA LYS A 572 26.98 -5.21 -29.47
C LYS A 572 27.92 -5.62 -28.33
N GLN A 573 28.04 -4.80 -27.29
CA GLN A 573 28.88 -5.07 -26.12
C GLN A 573 28.26 -6.09 -25.14
N GLY A 574 26.98 -6.45 -25.32
CA GLY A 574 26.29 -7.46 -24.50
C GLY A 574 26.00 -7.02 -23.06
N THR A 575 26.02 -5.71 -22.75
CA THR A 575 25.72 -5.20 -21.41
C THR A 575 24.22 -5.00 -21.17
N VAL A 576 23.42 -4.94 -22.24
CA VAL A 576 21.96 -4.87 -22.18
C VAL A 576 21.38 -6.25 -22.48
N SER A 577 20.73 -6.86 -21.49
CA SER A 577 20.01 -8.13 -21.68
C SER A 577 18.67 -7.90 -22.38
N THR A 578 18.26 -8.85 -23.22
CA THR A 578 16.94 -8.84 -23.86
C THR A 578 15.81 -8.97 -22.84
N ASN A 579 14.66 -8.38 -23.14
CA ASN A 579 13.44 -8.54 -22.34
C ASN A 579 12.36 -9.22 -23.18
N ASP A 580 12.29 -10.54 -23.08
CA ASP A 580 11.38 -11.35 -23.89
C ASP A 580 9.92 -11.13 -23.49
N ALA A 581 9.64 -10.87 -22.21
CA ALA A 581 8.28 -10.63 -21.73
C ALA A 581 7.69 -9.35 -22.34
N PHE A 582 8.44 -8.25 -22.31
CA PHE A 582 8.05 -7.00 -22.96
C PHE A 582 7.97 -7.16 -24.48
N THR A 583 8.96 -7.82 -25.10
CA THR A 583 8.99 -8.03 -26.55
C THR A 583 7.79 -8.85 -27.03
N THR A 584 7.37 -9.87 -26.27
CA THR A 584 6.23 -10.74 -26.64
C THR A 584 4.92 -9.97 -26.75
N ILE A 585 4.69 -8.98 -25.87
CA ILE A 585 3.49 -8.14 -25.93
C ILE A 585 3.36 -7.48 -27.29
N PHE A 586 4.45 -6.89 -27.77
CA PHE A 586 4.47 -6.17 -29.05
C PHE A 586 4.64 -7.12 -30.24
N LYS A 587 5.26 -8.30 -30.07
CA LYS A 587 5.45 -9.29 -31.14
C LYS A 587 4.14 -9.78 -31.77
N SER A 588 3.02 -9.64 -31.07
CA SER A 588 1.67 -9.83 -31.62
C SER A 588 1.36 -8.94 -32.84
N PHE A 589 2.09 -7.84 -33.03
CA PHE A 589 2.00 -7.02 -34.24
C PHE A 589 2.64 -7.65 -35.47
N ASP A 590 3.49 -8.67 -35.35
CA ASP A 590 4.21 -9.27 -36.49
C ASP A 590 3.27 -9.64 -37.65
N GLY A 591 3.73 -9.39 -38.87
CA GLY A 591 3.01 -9.65 -40.11
C GLY A 591 2.37 -8.41 -40.77
N PRO A 592 1.70 -8.62 -41.92
CA PRO A 592 1.26 -7.53 -42.77
C PRO A 592 0.06 -6.76 -42.19
N LEU A 593 0.04 -5.44 -42.40
CA LEU A 593 -1.10 -4.55 -42.20
C LEU A 593 -1.41 -3.83 -43.52
N VAL A 594 -2.38 -4.37 -44.26
CA VAL A 594 -2.85 -3.77 -45.51
C VAL A 594 -3.70 -2.52 -45.22
N VAL A 595 -3.73 -1.60 -46.17
CA VAL A 595 -4.59 -0.40 -46.10
C VAL A 595 -6.05 -0.82 -46.08
N GLY A 596 -6.83 -0.33 -45.12
CA GLY A 596 -8.25 -0.65 -44.98
C GLY A 596 -8.77 -0.58 -43.55
N GLY A 597 -9.72 -1.46 -43.24
CA GLY A 597 -10.41 -1.50 -41.93
C GLY A 597 -9.79 -2.44 -40.90
N GLN A 598 -8.67 -3.12 -41.22
CA GLN A 598 -8.01 -4.00 -40.25
C GLN A 598 -7.25 -3.17 -39.21
N ILE A 599 -7.32 -3.60 -37.95
CA ILE A 599 -6.60 -3.02 -36.81
C ILE A 599 -5.80 -4.15 -36.19
N LYS A 600 -4.49 -3.93 -36.00
CA LYS A 600 -3.62 -4.85 -35.25
C LYS A 600 -3.57 -4.42 -33.80
N GLU A 601 -3.68 -5.37 -32.88
CA GLU A 601 -3.65 -5.13 -31.44
C GLU A 601 -2.48 -5.85 -30.78
N SER A 602 -1.90 -5.22 -29.74
CA SER A 602 -0.91 -5.85 -28.88
C SER A 602 -1.55 -6.91 -27.99
N GLU A 603 -0.73 -7.68 -27.26
CA GLU A 603 -1.27 -8.38 -26.09
C GLU A 603 -1.72 -7.39 -25.01
N GLN A 604 -2.57 -7.87 -24.11
CA GLN A 604 -3.17 -7.06 -23.07
C GLN A 604 -2.16 -6.62 -22.00
N LEU A 605 -2.07 -5.30 -21.80
CA LEU A 605 -1.32 -4.69 -20.72
C LEU A 605 -2.22 -4.35 -19.53
N LYS A 606 -1.69 -4.61 -18.33
CA LYS A 606 -2.37 -4.39 -17.06
C LYS A 606 -1.47 -3.69 -16.06
N LEU A 607 -2.09 -3.14 -15.04
CA LEU A 607 -1.46 -2.49 -13.88
C LEU A 607 -1.86 -3.21 -12.60
N SER A 608 -0.97 -3.16 -11.60
CA SER A 608 -1.29 -3.62 -10.24
C SER A 608 -2.34 -2.69 -9.61
N ALA A 609 -3.42 -3.29 -9.11
CA ALA A 609 -4.50 -2.54 -8.47
C ALA A 609 -5.04 -3.29 -7.25
N PHE A 610 -5.49 -2.52 -6.25
CA PHE A 610 -6.14 -3.01 -5.05
C PHE A 610 -7.31 -2.09 -4.69
N SER A 611 -8.45 -2.65 -4.29
CA SER A 611 -9.64 -1.85 -3.93
C SER A 611 -10.20 -2.31 -2.59
N ALA A 612 -10.72 -1.38 -1.80
CA ALA A 612 -11.31 -1.65 -0.49
C ALA A 612 -12.53 -0.74 -0.26
N GLY A 613 -13.55 -1.26 0.42
CA GLY A 613 -14.68 -0.48 0.90
C GLY A 613 -14.47 -0.09 2.37
N LEU A 614 -14.40 1.21 2.64
CA LEU A 614 -14.28 1.76 3.99
C LEU A 614 -15.64 2.21 4.52
N GLU A 615 -15.99 1.79 5.73
CA GLU A 615 -17.26 2.16 6.34
C GLU A 615 -17.18 3.48 7.09
N ILE A 616 -18.18 4.35 6.89
CA ILE A 616 -18.36 5.60 7.61
C ILE A 616 -19.83 5.74 8.05
N TYR A 617 -20.06 6.54 9.09
CA TYR A 617 -21.39 6.83 9.62
C TYR A 617 -21.71 8.31 9.50
N ASP A 618 -22.92 8.63 9.07
CA ASP A 618 -23.43 10.00 9.06
C ASP A 618 -24.00 10.42 10.42
N SER A 619 -24.41 11.68 10.54
CA SER A 619 -25.05 12.21 11.77
C SER A 619 -26.39 11.56 12.15
N LEU A 620 -27.02 10.81 11.23
CA LEU A 620 -28.24 10.03 11.51
C LEU A 620 -27.91 8.58 11.90
N GLY A 621 -26.64 8.18 11.86
CA GLY A 621 -26.21 6.81 12.14
C GLY A 621 -26.40 5.84 10.98
N SER A 622 -26.66 6.35 9.77
CA SER A 622 -26.69 5.54 8.56
C SER A 622 -25.27 5.25 8.08
N LYS A 623 -25.06 4.02 7.64
CA LYS A 623 -23.77 3.55 7.14
C LYS A 623 -23.61 3.88 5.66
N HIS A 624 -22.47 4.44 5.30
CA HIS A 624 -22.04 4.65 3.91
C HIS A 624 -20.69 3.95 3.68
N THR A 625 -20.45 3.51 2.45
CA THR A 625 -19.19 2.86 2.08
C THR A 625 -18.44 3.71 1.07
N LEU A 626 -17.24 4.15 1.44
CA LEU A 626 -16.29 4.80 0.56
C LEU A 626 -15.51 3.72 -0.20
N GLU A 627 -15.58 3.69 -1.52
CA GLU A 627 -14.76 2.79 -2.32
C GLU A 627 -13.40 3.46 -2.57
N VAL A 628 -12.32 2.85 -2.08
CA VAL A 628 -10.95 3.33 -2.28
C VAL A 628 -10.21 2.37 -3.20
N GLN A 629 -9.74 2.87 -4.33
CA GLN A 629 -8.94 2.14 -5.31
C GLN A 629 -7.51 2.68 -5.32
N PHE A 630 -6.53 1.78 -5.19
CA PHE A 630 -5.11 2.05 -5.33
C PHE A 630 -4.59 1.42 -6.63
N VAL A 631 -3.86 2.20 -7.43
CA VAL A 631 -3.23 1.74 -8.68
C VAL A 631 -1.77 2.15 -8.69
N LYS A 632 -0.85 1.19 -8.86
CA LYS A 632 0.58 1.50 -8.97
C LYS A 632 0.84 2.21 -10.31
N GLN A 633 1.42 3.41 -10.25
CA GLN A 633 1.71 4.24 -11.43
C GLN A 633 3.18 4.18 -11.83
N SER A 634 4.06 4.28 -10.84
CA SER A 634 5.50 4.38 -11.08
C SER A 634 6.29 3.74 -9.94
N THR A 635 7.57 3.50 -10.21
CA THR A 635 8.56 3.16 -9.19
C THR A 635 9.47 4.37 -9.06
N THR A 636 9.64 4.92 -7.85
CA THR A 636 10.43 6.14 -7.65
C THR A 636 11.93 5.84 -7.69
N GLN A 637 12.76 6.84 -8.03
CA GLN A 637 14.22 6.68 -8.13
C GLN A 637 14.87 6.13 -6.85
N ASP A 638 14.30 6.41 -5.67
CA ASP A 638 14.78 5.89 -4.39
C ASP A 638 14.45 4.40 -4.15
N GLY A 639 13.86 3.70 -5.12
CA GLY A 639 13.39 2.31 -4.99
C GLY A 639 12.00 2.17 -4.34
N GLY A 640 11.34 3.30 -4.06
CA GLY A 640 9.97 3.35 -3.53
C GLY A 640 8.89 3.11 -4.60
N ASN A 641 7.62 3.14 -4.18
CA ASN A 641 6.47 2.95 -5.06
C ASN A 641 5.52 4.14 -4.96
N GLU A 642 4.95 4.52 -6.10
CA GLU A 642 3.89 5.53 -6.16
C GLU A 642 2.58 4.90 -6.63
N TRP A 643 1.54 5.12 -5.84
CA TRP A 643 0.19 4.64 -6.09
C TRP A 643 -0.74 5.83 -6.23
N GLN A 644 -1.55 5.83 -7.29
CA GLN A 644 -2.69 6.70 -7.39
C GLN A 644 -3.82 6.15 -6.52
N MET A 645 -4.46 7.03 -5.77
CA MET A 645 -5.57 6.70 -4.89
C MET A 645 -6.84 7.38 -5.42
N ILE A 646 -7.91 6.62 -5.62
CA ILE A 646 -9.20 7.13 -6.08
C ILE A 646 -10.23 6.76 -5.02
N ILE A 647 -10.93 7.75 -4.48
CA ILE A 647 -12.01 7.55 -3.51
C ILE A 647 -13.32 7.87 -4.20
N ARG A 648 -14.30 6.97 -4.12
CA ARG A 648 -15.61 7.09 -4.76
C ARG A 648 -16.73 6.96 -3.73
N VAL A 649 -17.81 7.70 -3.96
CA VAL A 649 -19.08 7.54 -3.24
C VAL A 649 -20.23 7.32 -4.21
N PRO A 650 -21.27 6.55 -3.83
CA PRO A 650 -22.48 6.44 -4.62
C PRO A 650 -23.25 7.78 -4.67
N GLU A 651 -23.86 8.10 -5.82
CA GLU A 651 -24.86 9.16 -5.89
C GLU A 651 -26.05 8.80 -4.96
N PRO A 652 -26.62 9.75 -4.20
CA PRO A 652 -26.50 11.21 -4.33
C PRO A 652 -25.42 11.86 -3.44
N ALA A 653 -24.53 11.09 -2.81
CA ALA A 653 -23.52 11.64 -1.90
C ALA A 653 -22.39 12.35 -2.67
N GLU A 654 -21.79 13.37 -2.04
CA GLU A 654 -20.73 14.19 -2.62
C GLU A 654 -19.52 14.28 -1.69
N ILE A 655 -18.31 14.29 -2.28
CA ILE A 655 -17.02 14.41 -1.58
C ILE A 655 -16.12 15.52 -2.14
N ASN A 656 -16.37 15.96 -3.38
CA ASN A 656 -15.55 16.94 -4.09
C ASN A 656 -16.44 18.09 -4.63
N THR A 657 -17.02 18.88 -3.73
CA THR A 657 -18.00 19.92 -4.09
C THR A 657 -17.36 21.19 -4.66
N THR A 658 -16.08 21.43 -4.41
CA THR A 658 -15.38 22.67 -4.79
C THR A 658 -14.16 22.43 -5.69
N GLY A 659 -13.74 21.18 -5.89
CA GLY A 659 -12.61 20.84 -6.74
C GLY A 659 -13.02 20.59 -8.19
N GLU A 660 -12.03 20.45 -9.06
CA GLU A 660 -12.25 20.04 -10.45
C GLU A 660 -12.54 18.53 -10.51
N GLY A 661 -13.41 18.12 -11.45
CA GLY A 661 -13.81 16.73 -11.67
C GLY A 661 -15.20 16.36 -11.12
N PRO A 662 -15.56 15.07 -11.14
CA PRO A 662 -16.85 14.58 -10.63
C PRO A 662 -17.01 14.82 -9.12
N THR A 663 -18.20 15.23 -8.68
CA THR A 663 -18.47 15.57 -7.26
C THR A 663 -18.38 14.37 -6.31
N ASN A 664 -18.49 13.16 -6.86
CA ASN A 664 -18.45 11.90 -6.13
C ASN A 664 -17.08 11.20 -6.17
N ILE A 665 -16.04 11.84 -6.73
CA ILE A 665 -14.69 11.27 -6.85
C ILE A 665 -13.63 12.23 -6.31
N ILE A 666 -12.69 11.69 -5.54
CA ILE A 666 -11.44 12.36 -5.17
C ILE A 666 -10.28 11.56 -5.73
N VAL A 667 -9.31 12.25 -6.32
CA VAL A 667 -8.03 11.69 -6.74
C VAL A 667 -6.94 12.17 -5.79
N GLY A 668 -6.11 11.23 -5.37
CA GLY A 668 -4.99 11.45 -4.48
C GLY A 668 -3.82 10.55 -4.85
N THR A 669 -2.76 10.58 -4.03
CA THR A 669 -1.58 9.74 -4.21
C THR A 669 -1.12 9.18 -2.87
N ALA A 670 -0.47 8.02 -2.92
CA ALA A 670 0.19 7.38 -1.79
C ALA A 670 1.59 6.91 -2.23
N ARG A 671 2.62 7.31 -1.48
CA ARG A 671 4.01 6.96 -1.74
C ARG A 671 4.57 6.13 -0.61
N PHE A 672 5.40 5.16 -0.97
CA PHE A 672 6.09 4.26 -0.05
C PHE A 672 7.60 4.41 -0.18
N ASN A 673 8.31 4.23 0.93
CA ASN A 673 9.76 4.16 0.96
C ASN A 673 10.25 2.83 0.38
N ASN A 674 11.57 2.72 0.15
CA ASN A 674 12.21 1.53 -0.41
C ASN A 674 12.01 0.25 0.44
N ASP A 675 11.85 0.39 1.76
CA ASP A 675 11.61 -0.73 2.68
C ASP A 675 10.13 -1.15 2.75
N GLY A 676 9.25 -0.46 2.04
CA GLY A 676 7.81 -0.71 2.04
C GLY A 676 7.01 0.07 3.09
N SER A 677 7.67 0.81 3.98
CA SER A 677 7.00 1.71 4.93
C SER A 677 6.33 2.89 4.19
N LEU A 678 5.26 3.44 4.77
CA LEU A 678 4.54 4.56 4.19
C LEU A 678 5.42 5.83 4.19
N ALA A 679 5.58 6.51 3.05
CA ALA A 679 6.28 7.78 2.99
C ALA A 679 5.30 8.94 3.23
N ASN A 680 4.28 9.05 2.37
CA ASN A 680 3.21 10.03 2.51
C ASN A 680 1.96 9.60 1.73
N TYR A 681 0.84 10.28 1.97
CA TYR A 681 -0.35 10.17 1.16
C TYR A 681 -1.13 11.49 1.20
N THR A 682 -1.92 11.72 0.17
CA THR A 682 -2.80 12.88 0.01
C THR A 682 -4.07 12.47 -0.73
N PRO A 683 -5.26 13.01 -0.38
CA PRO A 683 -5.51 13.90 0.75
C PRO A 683 -5.56 13.16 2.10
N LYS A 684 -5.39 13.91 3.20
CA LYS A 684 -5.53 13.40 4.58
C LYS A 684 -6.93 13.57 5.15
N THR A 685 -7.76 14.37 4.50
CA THR A 685 -9.11 14.72 4.94
C THR A 685 -10.03 14.80 3.73
N ILE A 686 -11.28 14.41 3.92
CA ILE A 686 -12.34 14.55 2.92
C ILE A 686 -13.53 15.29 3.54
N ASN A 687 -14.26 16.03 2.71
CA ASN A 687 -15.50 16.69 3.12
C ASN A 687 -16.70 15.91 2.56
N PHE A 688 -17.37 15.13 3.41
CA PHE A 688 -18.44 14.24 3.00
C PHE A 688 -19.82 14.89 3.22
N SER A 689 -20.64 14.93 2.18
CA SER A 689 -22.03 15.37 2.26
C SER A 689 -22.95 14.23 1.80
N PRO A 690 -23.68 13.58 2.73
CA PRO A 690 -24.51 12.41 2.40
C PRO A 690 -25.74 12.73 1.53
N ASN A 691 -26.22 13.98 1.55
CA ASN A 691 -27.40 14.45 0.79
C ASN A 691 -28.69 13.63 1.04
N ASN A 692 -28.85 13.08 2.24
CA ASN A 692 -29.99 12.25 2.66
C ASN A 692 -30.80 12.85 3.83
N GLY A 693 -30.56 14.11 4.19
CA GLY A 693 -31.13 14.78 5.37
C GLY A 693 -30.22 14.80 6.60
N ALA A 694 -29.11 14.06 6.60
CA ALA A 694 -28.05 14.20 7.59
C ALA A 694 -27.34 15.56 7.46
N ALA A 695 -26.67 16.00 8.53
CA ALA A 695 -25.86 17.22 8.53
C ALA A 695 -24.81 17.18 7.39
N PRO A 696 -24.76 18.20 6.50
CA PRO A 696 -23.80 18.27 5.42
C PRO A 696 -22.39 18.62 5.92
N ASN A 697 -21.39 18.50 5.03
CA ASN A 697 -20.00 18.89 5.28
C ASN A 697 -19.34 18.18 6.48
N GLN A 698 -19.54 16.88 6.58
CA GLN A 698 -18.87 16.05 7.56
C GLN A 698 -17.38 15.90 7.18
N GLN A 699 -16.50 16.50 7.98
CA GLN A 699 -15.06 16.36 7.82
C GLN A 699 -14.61 14.98 8.33
N ILE A 700 -14.02 14.19 7.45
CA ILE A 700 -13.49 12.86 7.77
C ILE A 700 -11.99 12.84 7.53
N LYS A 701 -11.23 12.52 8.57
CA LYS A 701 -9.80 12.30 8.48
C LYS A 701 -9.52 10.88 8.02
N LEU A 702 -8.71 10.74 6.99
CA LEU A 702 -8.21 9.47 6.48
C LEU A 702 -6.89 9.17 7.21
N SER A 703 -6.85 8.11 8.01
CA SER A 703 -5.68 7.70 8.80
C SER A 703 -5.08 6.41 8.24
N PHE A 704 -4.23 6.56 7.23
CA PHE A 704 -3.60 5.43 6.53
C PHE A 704 -2.23 5.03 7.08
N GLY A 705 -1.90 5.48 8.29
CA GLY A 705 -0.64 5.23 8.96
C GLY A 705 0.24 6.47 9.10
N THR A 706 1.33 6.31 9.85
CA THR A 706 2.33 7.35 10.08
C THR A 706 3.52 7.19 9.12
N SER A 707 4.13 8.31 8.73
CA SER A 707 5.30 8.30 7.84
C SER A 707 6.45 7.51 8.47
N GLY A 708 7.00 6.55 7.73
CA GLY A 708 8.11 5.68 8.14
C GLY A 708 7.70 4.46 8.97
N SER A 709 6.40 4.25 9.20
CA SER A 709 5.88 3.16 10.05
C SER A 709 5.10 2.11 9.25
N ASN A 710 4.79 0.99 9.94
CA ASN A 710 4.01 -0.15 9.43
C ASN A 710 2.65 -0.28 10.15
N ASP A 711 2.14 0.82 10.69
CA ASP A 711 0.89 0.89 11.46
C ASP A 711 -0.37 0.94 10.58
N GLY A 712 -0.27 1.46 9.34
CA GLY A 712 -1.35 1.53 8.36
C GLY A 712 -1.07 0.81 7.04
N LEU A 713 -1.00 1.55 5.93
CA LEU A 713 -0.68 1.02 4.62
C LEU A 713 0.81 0.64 4.54
N VAL A 714 1.08 -0.53 3.97
CA VAL A 714 2.45 -1.00 3.67
C VAL A 714 2.51 -1.55 2.25
N SER A 715 3.67 -1.40 1.60
CA SER A 715 3.92 -1.94 0.27
C SER A 715 4.95 -3.06 0.36
N SER A 716 4.59 -4.29 0.01
CA SER A 716 5.51 -5.44 0.10
C SER A 716 5.42 -6.36 -1.11
N ASN A 717 6.36 -7.31 -1.21
CA ASN A 717 6.34 -8.37 -2.21
C ASN A 717 5.43 -9.55 -1.78
N SER A 718 4.23 -9.23 -1.30
CA SER A 718 3.19 -10.20 -0.98
C SER A 718 1.85 -9.70 -1.51
N ALA A 719 0.89 -10.61 -1.70
CA ALA A 719 -0.39 -10.28 -2.31
C ALA A 719 -1.11 -9.15 -1.55
N SER A 720 -1.73 -8.23 -2.29
CA SER A 720 -2.47 -7.13 -1.70
C SER A 720 -3.67 -7.65 -0.91
N THR A 721 -3.86 -7.17 0.32
CA THR A 721 -4.96 -7.62 1.17
C THR A 721 -5.36 -6.57 2.20
N LEU A 722 -6.64 -6.52 2.52
CA LEU A 722 -7.17 -5.71 3.62
C LEU A 722 -7.02 -6.49 4.93
N THR A 723 -6.19 -6.00 5.83
CA THR A 723 -5.95 -6.63 7.14
C THR A 723 -6.98 -6.16 8.16
N GLY A 724 -7.39 -4.90 8.12
CA GLY A 724 -8.38 -4.35 9.02
C GLY A 724 -8.79 -2.93 8.67
N GLN A 725 -9.95 -2.53 9.18
CA GLN A 725 -10.47 -1.16 9.11
C GLN A 725 -11.08 -0.78 10.46
N ALA A 726 -11.07 0.51 10.78
CA ALA A 726 -11.71 1.04 11.98
C ALA A 726 -12.26 2.45 11.72
N THR A 727 -13.36 2.78 12.41
CA THR A 727 -13.93 4.13 12.45
C THR A 727 -14.47 4.43 13.84
N ASP A 728 -14.45 5.70 14.20
CA ASP A 728 -14.99 6.26 15.44
C ASP A 728 -16.52 6.45 15.41
N GLY A 729 -17.11 6.54 14.22
CA GLY A 729 -18.56 6.64 14.05
C GLY A 729 -19.29 5.34 14.38
N TYR A 730 -20.55 5.47 14.79
CA TYR A 730 -21.44 4.35 15.09
C TYR A 730 -22.90 4.73 14.99
N THR A 731 -23.74 3.74 14.68
CA THR A 731 -25.20 3.88 14.72
C THR A 731 -25.72 4.00 16.15
N SER A 732 -26.93 4.53 16.33
CA SER A 732 -27.57 4.62 17.63
C SER A 732 -27.71 3.23 18.28
N GLY A 733 -27.58 3.15 19.59
CA GLY A 733 -27.64 1.88 20.33
C GLY A 733 -28.35 2.03 21.66
N ASN A 734 -28.89 0.92 22.15
CA ASN A 734 -29.45 0.82 23.50
C ASN A 734 -28.55 -0.08 24.33
N LEU A 735 -28.43 0.21 25.63
CA LEU A 735 -27.68 -0.63 26.55
C LEU A 735 -28.33 -2.02 26.66
N LYS A 736 -27.51 -3.08 26.71
CA LYS A 736 -27.96 -4.43 27.06
C LYS A 736 -27.77 -4.61 28.57
N PRO A 737 -28.83 -4.58 29.39
CA PRO A 737 -28.70 -4.67 30.85
C PRO A 737 -28.04 -5.98 31.32
N ASP A 738 -28.26 -7.07 30.59
CA ASP A 738 -27.72 -8.40 30.91
C ASP A 738 -26.22 -8.55 30.61
N ALA A 739 -25.61 -7.59 29.88
CA ALA A 739 -24.23 -7.66 29.41
C ALA A 739 -23.27 -6.73 30.18
N ILE A 740 -23.66 -6.32 31.39
CA ILE A 740 -22.87 -5.42 32.23
C ILE A 740 -21.83 -6.21 33.02
N ARG A 741 -20.60 -5.71 33.04
CA ARG A 741 -19.48 -6.31 33.77
C ARG A 741 -18.61 -5.24 34.40
N VAL A 742 -17.87 -5.59 35.45
CA VAL A 742 -16.88 -4.70 36.08
C VAL A 742 -15.48 -5.18 35.72
N ASP A 743 -14.56 -4.27 35.42
CA ASP A 743 -13.15 -4.58 35.21
C ASP A 743 -12.34 -4.53 36.52
N ASP A 744 -11.08 -4.99 36.50
CA ASP A 744 -10.22 -5.06 37.69
C ASP A 744 -9.85 -3.67 38.26
N LYS A 745 -10.05 -2.60 37.48
CA LYS A 745 -9.84 -1.20 37.89
C LYS A 745 -11.11 -0.54 38.40
N GLY A 746 -12.22 -1.28 38.47
CA GLY A 746 -13.51 -0.80 38.95
C GLY A 746 -14.31 0.02 37.93
N ASN A 747 -13.96 -0.01 36.63
CA ASN A 747 -14.82 0.54 35.60
C ASN A 747 -15.95 -0.46 35.29
N ILE A 748 -17.17 0.04 35.24
CA ILE A 748 -18.36 -0.71 34.85
C ILE A 748 -18.50 -0.57 33.34
N LEU A 749 -18.36 -1.68 32.62
CA LEU A 749 -18.44 -1.76 31.16
C LEU A 749 -19.85 -2.18 30.75
N GLY A 750 -20.49 -1.36 29.92
CA GLY A 750 -21.79 -1.63 29.31
C GLY A 750 -21.66 -1.92 27.82
N GLU A 751 -22.22 -3.05 27.37
CA GLU A 751 -22.31 -3.40 25.95
C GLU A 751 -23.63 -2.88 25.36
N PHE A 752 -23.57 -2.26 24.19
CA PHE A 752 -24.72 -1.71 23.49
C PHE A 752 -25.15 -2.59 22.30
N THR A 753 -26.40 -2.42 21.85
CA THR A 753 -26.95 -3.13 20.68
C THR A 753 -26.23 -2.79 19.37
N ASN A 754 -25.53 -1.66 19.31
CA ASN A 754 -24.71 -1.24 18.16
C ASN A 754 -23.30 -1.88 18.15
N GLY A 755 -23.00 -2.78 19.10
CA GLY A 755 -21.73 -3.50 19.19
C GLY A 755 -20.59 -2.72 19.85
N LYS A 756 -20.80 -1.46 20.25
CA LYS A 756 -19.83 -0.71 21.04
C LYS A 756 -19.94 -1.07 22.52
N THR A 757 -18.81 -1.02 23.22
CA THR A 757 -18.74 -1.15 24.68
C THR A 757 -18.14 0.12 25.23
N PHE A 758 -18.82 0.75 26.18
CA PHE A 758 -18.33 1.94 26.88
C PHE A 758 -18.19 1.67 28.37
N ALA A 759 -17.25 2.35 29.02
CA ALA A 759 -17.21 2.42 30.47
C ALA A 759 -18.31 3.40 30.93
N VAL A 760 -19.41 2.87 31.47
CA VAL A 760 -20.61 3.66 31.80
C VAL A 760 -20.52 4.32 33.18
N ALA A 761 -19.70 3.75 34.07
CA ALA A 761 -19.41 4.30 35.38
C ALA A 761 -18.10 3.74 35.93
N LYS A 762 -17.58 4.33 37.00
CA LYS A 762 -16.40 3.86 37.74
C LYS A 762 -16.67 3.87 39.23
N MET A 763 -16.38 2.75 39.89
CA MET A 763 -16.55 2.60 41.34
C MET A 763 -15.43 3.31 42.10
N ALA A 764 -15.79 4.06 43.15
CA ALA A 764 -14.82 4.70 44.03
C ALA A 764 -14.44 3.77 45.19
N MET A 765 -13.17 3.79 45.58
CA MET A 765 -12.68 3.07 46.75
C MET A 765 -12.32 4.02 47.88
N ALA A 766 -12.59 3.60 49.11
CA ALA A 766 -12.22 4.30 50.32
C ALA A 766 -11.12 3.57 51.07
N SER A 767 -10.22 4.31 51.71
CA SER A 767 -9.36 3.81 52.78
C SER A 767 -9.48 4.71 54.01
N VAL A 768 -9.13 4.17 55.17
CA VAL A 768 -9.07 4.92 56.43
C VAL A 768 -7.71 4.67 57.08
N ALA A 769 -7.28 5.56 57.97
CA ALA A 769 -5.98 5.44 58.62
C ALA A 769 -5.94 4.28 59.63
N ASN A 770 -7.07 3.98 60.28
CA ASN A 770 -7.17 2.91 61.26
C ASN A 770 -8.44 2.06 61.04
N ASN A 771 -8.28 0.94 60.34
CA ASN A 771 -9.37 0.02 59.99
C ASN A 771 -10.09 -0.54 61.23
N SER A 772 -9.36 -0.93 62.27
CA SER A 772 -9.95 -1.48 63.51
C SER A 772 -10.71 -0.44 64.33
N GLY A 773 -10.52 0.86 64.05
CA GLY A 773 -11.27 1.96 64.67
C GLY A 773 -12.66 2.20 64.06
N LEU A 774 -13.01 1.48 62.99
CA LEU A 774 -14.34 1.55 62.37
C LEU A 774 -15.40 0.90 63.27
N GLU A 775 -16.55 1.56 63.38
CA GLU A 775 -17.73 1.03 64.07
C GLU A 775 -18.53 0.16 63.10
N GLU A 776 -19.05 -0.97 63.58
CA GLU A 776 -19.89 -1.87 62.79
C GLU A 776 -21.35 -1.56 63.06
N ILE A 777 -22.15 -1.44 62.01
CA ILE A 777 -23.54 -0.94 62.07
C ILE A 777 -24.54 -1.95 61.49
N GLY A 778 -24.16 -3.23 61.44
CA GLY A 778 -24.97 -4.32 60.87
C GLY A 778 -24.92 -4.36 59.35
N GLY A 779 -25.38 -5.46 58.74
CA GLY A 779 -25.46 -5.61 57.28
C GLY A 779 -24.12 -5.54 56.55
N ASN A 780 -23.02 -5.93 57.18
CA ASN A 780 -21.65 -5.82 56.67
C ASN A 780 -21.19 -4.37 56.38
N LEU A 781 -21.80 -3.39 57.07
CA LEU A 781 -21.46 -1.99 56.94
C LEU A 781 -20.59 -1.51 58.11
N PHE A 782 -19.64 -0.65 57.77
CA PHE A 782 -18.76 0.06 58.69
C PHE A 782 -19.03 1.56 58.61
N LYS A 783 -18.95 2.21 59.76
CA LYS A 783 -19.08 3.66 59.92
C LYS A 783 -17.77 4.22 60.45
N VAL A 784 -17.37 5.38 59.93
CA VAL A 784 -16.22 6.12 60.45
C VAL A 784 -16.51 6.70 61.83
N THR A 785 -15.50 6.65 62.69
CA THR A 785 -15.52 7.19 64.05
C THR A 785 -14.37 8.19 64.23
N ALA A 786 -14.30 8.83 65.40
CA ALA A 786 -13.17 9.70 65.73
C ALA A 786 -11.82 8.95 65.72
N ASN A 787 -11.80 7.64 66.03
CA ASN A 787 -10.56 6.86 66.14
C ASN A 787 -10.18 6.11 64.84
N SER A 788 -11.06 6.07 63.84
CA SER A 788 -10.76 5.49 62.51
C SER A 788 -10.01 6.47 61.59
N GLY A 789 -10.21 7.77 61.81
CA GLY A 789 -9.83 8.82 60.87
C GLY A 789 -10.88 9.04 59.78
N ALA A 790 -10.65 10.06 58.94
CA ALA A 790 -11.54 10.42 57.84
C ALA A 790 -11.44 9.45 56.65
N ILE A 791 -12.50 9.40 55.85
CA ILE A 791 -12.53 8.63 54.61
C ILE A 791 -11.61 9.28 53.58
N VAL A 792 -10.62 8.53 53.10
CA VAL A 792 -9.77 8.95 51.97
C VAL A 792 -10.25 8.22 50.72
N VAL A 793 -10.88 8.97 49.83
CA VAL A 793 -11.37 8.46 48.54
C VAL A 793 -10.23 8.37 47.53
N GLY A 794 -10.25 7.35 46.68
CA GLY A 794 -9.37 7.23 45.53
C GLY A 794 -9.79 6.12 44.58
N GLU A 795 -8.95 5.88 43.57
CA GLU A 795 -9.18 4.82 42.58
C GLU A 795 -8.62 3.48 43.05
N ALA A 796 -9.17 2.39 42.51
CA ALA A 796 -8.63 1.04 42.69
C ALA A 796 -7.17 0.96 42.21
N GLY A 797 -6.33 0.23 42.94
CA GLY A 797 -4.91 0.03 42.62
C GLY A 797 -4.00 1.25 42.83
N THR A 798 -4.52 2.38 43.33
CA THR A 798 -3.73 3.62 43.55
C THR A 798 -3.71 4.05 45.02
N GLY A 799 -2.63 4.72 45.44
CA GLY A 799 -2.51 5.25 46.80
C GLY A 799 -2.53 4.18 47.90
N GLY A 800 -1.97 3.00 47.62
CA GLY A 800 -1.90 1.87 48.56
C GLY A 800 -3.17 1.03 48.67
N ARG A 801 -4.22 1.35 47.88
CA ARG A 801 -5.45 0.56 47.80
C ARG A 801 -5.26 -0.67 46.91
N GLY A 802 -5.98 -1.74 47.23
CA GLY A 802 -6.04 -2.96 46.43
C GLY A 802 -6.74 -2.77 45.09
N GLU A 803 -6.58 -3.75 44.21
CA GLU A 803 -7.31 -3.86 42.95
C GLU A 803 -8.64 -4.59 43.17
N MET A 804 -9.56 -4.49 42.21
CA MET A 804 -10.78 -5.29 42.23
C MET A 804 -10.55 -6.61 41.52
N LYS A 805 -11.21 -7.65 41.98
CA LYS A 805 -11.32 -8.94 41.30
C LYS A 805 -12.77 -9.12 40.88
N THR A 806 -12.97 -9.17 39.57
CA THR A 806 -14.29 -9.32 38.96
C THR A 806 -14.85 -10.75 39.07
N SER A 807 -16.17 -10.87 38.97
CA SER A 807 -16.95 -12.12 39.10
C SER A 807 -16.54 -12.96 40.30
N ALA A 808 -16.34 -12.31 41.45
CA ALA A 808 -15.87 -12.96 42.66
C ALA A 808 -16.32 -12.23 43.93
N LEU A 809 -16.49 -12.98 45.01
CA LEU A 809 -16.84 -12.46 46.34
C LEU A 809 -15.75 -12.81 47.37
N GLU A 810 -15.45 -11.87 48.26
CA GLU A 810 -14.58 -12.08 49.42
C GLU A 810 -15.39 -12.75 50.53
N MET A 811 -14.96 -13.94 50.98
CA MET A 811 -15.55 -14.66 52.11
C MET A 811 -15.01 -14.15 53.45
N SER A 812 -15.61 -14.62 54.55
CA SER A 812 -15.14 -14.33 55.90
C SER A 812 -13.67 -14.73 56.11
N ASN A 813 -12.98 -14.01 57.00
CA ASN A 813 -11.64 -14.39 57.46
C ASN A 813 -11.64 -15.23 58.75
N VAL A 814 -12.80 -15.74 59.17
CA VAL A 814 -12.94 -16.62 60.34
C VAL A 814 -12.31 -17.99 60.04
N ASP A 815 -11.36 -18.39 60.88
CA ASP A 815 -10.83 -19.76 60.89
C ASP A 815 -11.57 -20.60 61.93
N LEU A 816 -12.43 -21.49 61.46
CA LEU A 816 -13.28 -22.32 62.31
C LEU A 816 -12.48 -23.21 63.28
N SER A 817 -11.27 -23.65 62.90
CA SER A 817 -10.45 -24.49 63.77
C SER A 817 -10.03 -23.72 65.02
N ARG A 818 -9.58 -22.48 64.85
CA ARG A 818 -9.22 -21.57 65.92
C ARG A 818 -10.44 -21.26 66.79
N SER A 819 -11.55 -20.90 66.16
CA SER A 819 -12.81 -20.58 66.85
C SER A 819 -13.29 -21.69 67.78
N LEU A 820 -13.26 -22.94 67.31
CA LEU A 820 -13.65 -24.11 68.11
C LEU A 820 -12.68 -24.37 69.28
N THR A 821 -11.38 -24.13 69.11
CA THR A 821 -10.43 -24.23 70.22
C THR A 821 -10.62 -23.12 71.26
N GLU A 822 -10.93 -21.90 70.83
CA GLU A 822 -11.20 -20.78 71.73
C GLU A 822 -12.48 -21.03 72.56
N LEU A 823 -13.53 -21.63 71.98
CA LEU A 823 -14.70 -22.08 72.74
C LEU A 823 -14.34 -23.05 73.87
N ILE A 824 -13.46 -24.02 73.63
CA ILE A 824 -13.01 -24.96 74.67
C ILE A 824 -12.25 -24.22 75.78
N ILE A 825 -11.37 -23.28 75.41
CA ILE A 825 -10.59 -22.50 76.38
C ILE A 825 -11.52 -21.65 77.25
N ILE A 826 -12.46 -20.93 76.63
CA ILE A 826 -13.44 -20.08 77.32
C ILE A 826 -14.32 -20.93 78.24
N GLN A 827 -14.80 -22.08 77.77
CA GLN A 827 -15.62 -23.00 78.58
C GLN A 827 -14.86 -23.52 79.82
N ARG A 828 -13.60 -23.92 79.66
CA ARG A 828 -12.76 -24.39 80.79
C ARG A 828 -12.46 -23.27 81.78
N GLY A 829 -12.15 -22.07 81.29
CA GLY A 829 -11.94 -20.88 82.12
C GLY A 829 -13.21 -20.50 82.91
N TYR A 830 -14.36 -20.52 82.26
CA TYR A 830 -15.66 -20.29 82.89
C TYR A 830 -15.96 -21.32 84.00
N GLN A 831 -15.73 -22.61 83.73
CA GLN A 831 -15.88 -23.69 84.73
C GLN A 831 -14.94 -23.50 85.93
N ALA A 832 -13.68 -23.10 85.71
CA ALA A 832 -12.72 -22.85 86.78
C ALA A 832 -13.15 -21.69 87.68
N ASN A 833 -13.62 -20.57 87.10
CA ASN A 833 -14.12 -19.43 87.87
C ASN A 833 -15.40 -19.77 88.64
N SER A 834 -16.29 -20.57 88.06
CA SER A 834 -17.46 -21.13 88.75
C SER A 834 -17.07 -21.94 89.99
N LYS A 835 -15.98 -22.74 89.92
CA LYS A 835 -15.46 -23.46 91.08
C LYS A 835 -14.95 -22.52 92.17
N THR A 836 -14.22 -21.46 91.84
CA THR A 836 -13.77 -20.43 92.81
C THR A 836 -14.93 -19.78 93.58
N ILE A 837 -16.06 -19.56 92.90
CA ILE A 837 -17.28 -19.05 93.54
C ILE A 837 -17.86 -20.11 94.49
N SER A 838 -17.99 -21.36 94.04
CA SER A 838 -18.55 -22.45 94.87
C SER A 838 -17.73 -22.74 96.14
N THR A 839 -16.40 -22.69 96.06
CA THR A 839 -15.53 -22.89 97.23
C THR A 839 -15.57 -21.69 98.16
N SER A 840 -15.65 -20.47 97.61
CA SER A 840 -15.84 -19.25 98.41
C SER A 840 -17.18 -19.28 99.16
N ASP A 841 -18.25 -19.78 98.52
CA ASP A 841 -19.57 -19.93 99.14
C ASP A 841 -19.59 -21.00 100.23
N GLN A 842 -19.00 -22.18 99.98
CA GLN A 842 -18.83 -23.24 100.99
C GLN A 842 -18.08 -22.75 102.23
N MET A 843 -17.01 -21.95 102.07
CA MET A 843 -16.29 -21.36 103.20
C MET A 843 -17.12 -20.30 103.96
N LEU A 844 -18.00 -19.57 103.27
CA LEU A 844 -18.91 -18.64 103.95
C LEU A 844 -19.98 -19.39 104.75
N GLN A 845 -20.50 -20.49 104.20
CA GLN A 845 -21.46 -21.37 104.89
C GLN A 845 -20.84 -22.02 106.14
N THR A 846 -19.62 -22.54 106.07
CA THR A 846 -18.94 -23.10 107.26
C THR A 846 -18.67 -22.02 108.31
N LEU A 847 -18.36 -20.79 107.91
CA LEU A 847 -18.17 -19.68 108.83
C LEU A 847 -19.46 -19.23 109.52
N ILE A 848 -20.61 -19.32 108.83
CA ILE A 848 -21.94 -19.11 109.41
C ILE A 848 -22.28 -20.24 110.40
N GLN A 849 -21.96 -21.49 110.05
CA GLN A 849 -22.18 -22.66 110.91
C GLN A 849 -21.29 -22.65 112.16
N LEU A 850 -20.09 -22.05 112.11
CA LEU A 850 -19.17 -21.90 113.25
C LEU A 850 -19.70 -21.02 114.38
N LYS A 851 -20.78 -20.27 114.14
CA LYS A 851 -21.46 -19.43 115.14
C LYS A 851 -22.62 -20.15 115.84
N GLN A 852 -23.10 -21.26 115.27
CA GLN A 852 -24.00 -22.21 115.96
C GLN A 852 -23.16 -23.14 116.83
#